data_AF-A0A951X2L0-F1
#
_entry.id   AF-A0A951X2L0-F1
#
_cell.length_a   1.000
_cell.length_b   1.000
_cell.length_c   1.000
_cell.angle_alpha   90.00
_cell.angle_beta   90.00
_cell.angle_gamma   90.00
#
_symmetry.space_group_name_H-M   'P 1'
#
loop_
_entity.id
_entity.type
_entity.pdbx_description
1 polymer ?
#
loop_
_entity_poly.entity_id
_entity_poly.type
_entity_poly.pdbx_seq_one_letter_code
_entity_poly.pdbx_strand_id
1 'polypeptide(L)'
;MSKPPSMQEVISRLHEFWAAHGCTIAQPYSEKVGAGTMNPATVLRVLGPEPWNVAYVEPSYRPDDGRYAENPNRMQMHHQYQVILKPDPGNPQELYLASLEAIGLDRTRHDIRFVEDNWESPALGAWGLGWEVWLDGQEITQFTYFQQSGSLPLDPVSVEITYGLDRIVMYLQHKAQVWDIDMDGTHTYGEILREQEVEHCVYDFEVADVERLKQLFAIYKAEAEACIARGLVVPAHDFVLRQSHTFNLLDSRGAVGVTERAKFFADMRAQAKAVSELYVQQRERLEYPWLKDNGAAQNSSGAASPAPSETMLSEQPAPVAPQSFLLELGSEELPANDVVEGIAQIEEKVAALLAQYKLAYERLRVTGTTRRLVAYVEALVPVQADEVVEKRGPSVTQAYDAGGNPTRALEGFARGQGAALNQIEVRDGYTYAVKRVPGQAALAVLPQLCLDLLNDLRWSKAMRWNRSGIAYPRPLRWIVALYGEEIVPFTWAGVASGRTSRGPRFADAAARLAAGNYTTFTIQDALTYFDAVAAEGVVVDRDERRQLVAELVRQAASTIGAEVPDEPELLNEVTDLVEAPQAVLGTFEAHYLELPAPVLISVMKKHQRYFPVTRAGRLINHFVAVANSNELAHPEVVREGYEGVIRARYADAAYFYRADTSRKLETFVPRLATLTFHARLGSMLDRVERLQSVAPHVTLMLGADGAEEAVVARAAALSKADLMTNMVVEMTSLQGIMGEIYALHSGEEAAVAQAIREQYLPRFAGDAAPASRPGLALSLADKLDALIGLFAVKANPTGSADPFGLRRAALGIVNGLIATNTDFSVRDGLAAAAKLQPVTVTDEALNDAAAFVERRLQGVLADMGFAFDVVDAVLAARGDNPVAAVR
;
A
#
# COMPACT_ATOMS: atom_id res chain seq x y z
N MET A 1 -27.40 19.26 25.29
CA MET A 1 -26.15 18.54 24.98
C MET A 1 -25.10 19.02 25.96
N SER A 2 -24.32 18.12 26.56
CA SER A 2 -23.16 18.52 27.38
C SER A 2 -22.18 19.31 26.53
N LYS A 3 -21.50 20.30 27.12
CA LYS A 3 -20.40 21.02 26.45
C LYS A 3 -19.39 19.98 25.91
N PRO A 4 -18.92 20.08 24.65
CA PRO A 4 -17.87 19.19 24.15
C PRO A 4 -16.61 19.36 25.00
N PRO A 5 -15.80 18.30 25.19
CA PRO A 5 -14.61 18.37 26.02
C PRO A 5 -13.57 19.32 25.40
N SER A 6 -12.88 20.05 26.27
CA SER A 6 -11.68 20.81 25.92
C SER A 6 -10.52 19.89 25.55
N MET A 7 -9.49 20.40 24.86
CA MET A 7 -8.29 19.61 24.52
C MET A 7 -7.63 19.00 25.77
N GLN A 8 -7.56 19.76 26.87
CA GLN A 8 -7.03 19.28 28.14
C GLN A 8 -7.84 18.10 28.70
N GLU A 9 -9.16 18.14 28.63
CA GLU A 9 -10.02 17.05 29.08
C GLU A 9 -9.88 15.81 28.20
N VAL A 10 -9.75 15.98 26.88
CA VAL A 10 -9.49 14.87 25.94
C VAL A 10 -8.17 14.17 26.28
N ILE A 11 -7.08 14.93 26.47
CA ILE A 11 -5.78 14.38 26.88
C ILE A 11 -5.89 13.63 28.21
N SER A 12 -6.57 14.21 29.20
CA SER A 12 -6.74 13.60 30.52
C SER A 12 -7.50 12.27 30.44
N ARG A 13 -8.59 12.22 29.67
CA ARG A 13 -9.39 11.01 29.45
C ARG A 13 -8.61 9.92 28.71
N LEU A 14 -7.75 10.27 27.75
CA LEU A 14 -6.86 9.30 27.09
C LEU A 14 -5.82 8.73 28.06
N HIS A 15 -5.22 9.58 28.92
CA HIS A 15 -4.32 9.10 29.97
C HIS A 15 -5.04 8.13 30.91
N GLU A 16 -6.24 8.48 31.39
CA GLU A 16 -7.04 7.61 32.25
C GLU A 16 -7.40 6.29 31.56
N PHE A 17 -7.85 6.35 30.31
CA PHE A 17 -8.20 5.16 29.51
C PHE A 17 -7.00 4.24 29.36
N TRP A 18 -5.88 4.73 28.84
CA TRP A 18 -4.72 3.88 28.56
C TRP A 18 -4.02 3.39 29.82
N ALA A 19 -4.01 4.19 30.90
CA ALA A 19 -3.54 3.73 32.21
C ALA A 19 -4.39 2.57 32.74
N ALA A 20 -5.72 2.65 32.60
CA ALA A 20 -6.62 1.56 32.98
C ALA A 20 -6.42 0.29 32.15
N HIS A 21 -5.87 0.41 30.93
CA HIS A 21 -5.52 -0.72 30.05
C HIS A 21 -4.03 -1.11 30.14
N GLY A 22 -3.35 -0.75 31.23
CA GLY A 22 -2.02 -1.25 31.57
C GLY A 22 -0.85 -0.51 30.92
N CYS A 23 -1.07 0.66 30.33
CA CYS A 23 0.00 1.52 29.85
C CYS A 23 0.63 2.32 31.00
N THR A 24 1.96 2.43 30.96
CA THR A 24 2.66 3.48 31.72
C THR A 24 2.40 4.83 31.04
N ILE A 25 1.98 5.84 31.80
CA ILE A 25 1.85 7.20 31.25
C ILE A 25 3.21 7.89 31.27
N ALA A 26 3.84 8.01 30.10
CA ALA A 26 5.10 8.73 29.92
C ALA A 26 4.85 10.22 29.70
N GLN A 27 5.93 11.00 29.64
CA GLN A 27 5.89 12.43 29.39
C GLN A 27 6.43 12.74 27.99
N PRO A 28 6.04 13.89 27.40
CA PRO A 28 6.70 14.42 26.22
C PRO A 28 8.22 14.43 26.36
N TYR A 29 8.94 14.12 25.28
CA TYR A 29 10.39 14.16 25.30
C TYR A 29 10.89 15.60 25.21
N SER A 30 12.03 15.89 25.85
CA SER A 30 12.56 17.26 25.89
C SER A 30 13.24 17.72 24.60
N GLU A 31 13.54 16.79 23.69
CA GLU A 31 14.13 17.11 22.37
C GLU A 31 13.01 17.29 21.33
N LYS A 32 13.23 18.17 20.34
CA LYS A 32 12.29 18.34 19.24
C LYS A 32 12.26 17.08 18.36
N VAL A 33 11.12 16.43 18.31
CA VAL A 33 10.86 15.22 17.51
C VAL A 33 9.77 15.47 16.49
N GLY A 34 9.81 14.79 15.34
CA GLY A 34 8.76 14.88 14.31
C GLY A 34 7.56 13.98 14.53
N ALA A 35 7.65 13.04 15.48
CA ALA A 35 6.60 12.11 15.89
C ALA A 35 6.92 11.45 17.25
N GLY A 36 5.89 10.98 17.94
CA GLY A 36 5.96 10.16 19.16
C GLY A 36 6.83 8.92 19.01
N THR A 37 6.93 8.37 17.79
CA THR A 37 7.79 7.24 17.46
C THR A 37 9.27 7.49 17.82
N MET A 38 9.76 8.73 17.67
CA MET A 38 11.16 9.07 17.87
C MET A 38 11.57 9.15 19.35
N ASN A 39 10.60 9.26 20.26
CA ASN A 39 10.84 9.27 21.69
C ASN A 39 11.47 7.92 22.12
N PRO A 40 12.50 7.91 23.00
CA PRO A 40 13.09 6.69 23.54
C PRO A 40 12.09 5.70 24.15
N ALA A 41 10.97 6.20 24.67
CA ALA A 41 9.86 5.39 25.18
C ALA A 41 9.18 4.53 24.10
N THR A 42 9.39 4.85 22.81
CA THR A 42 8.98 4.04 21.66
C THR A 42 10.18 3.40 20.98
N VAL A 43 11.00 4.16 20.22
CA VAL A 43 11.99 3.61 19.28
C VAL A 43 12.98 2.63 19.93
N LEU A 44 13.38 2.86 21.19
CA LEU A 44 14.26 1.93 21.92
C LEU A 44 13.47 0.79 22.56
N ARG A 45 12.29 1.06 23.14
CA ARG A 45 11.53 0.08 23.91
C ARG A 45 10.81 -0.97 23.06
N VAL A 46 10.54 -0.67 21.79
CA VAL A 46 10.06 -1.68 20.84
C VAL A 46 11.11 -2.77 20.56
N LEU A 47 12.40 -2.50 20.82
CA LEU A 47 13.49 -3.46 20.63
C LEU A 47 13.55 -4.53 21.73
N GLY A 48 14.08 -5.70 21.39
CA GLY A 48 14.28 -6.81 22.31
C GLY A 48 12.98 -7.51 22.75
N PRO A 49 13.09 -8.56 23.58
CA PRO A 49 11.96 -9.44 23.93
C PRO A 49 11.06 -8.90 25.05
N GLU A 50 11.50 -7.88 25.78
CA GLU A 50 10.79 -7.39 26.97
C GLU A 50 9.44 -6.74 26.59
N PRO A 51 8.36 -7.05 27.34
CA PRO A 51 7.05 -6.44 27.13
C PRO A 51 7.08 -4.95 27.53
N TRP A 52 6.29 -4.14 26.83
CA TRP A 52 6.23 -2.70 27.06
C TRP A 52 4.90 -2.10 26.59
N ASN A 53 4.16 -1.53 27.52
CA ASN A 53 2.94 -0.77 27.23
C ASN A 53 3.12 0.67 27.74
N VAL A 54 3.01 1.66 26.86
CA VAL A 54 3.18 3.08 27.22
C VAL A 54 2.19 3.93 26.45
N ALA A 55 1.74 5.04 27.07
CA ALA A 55 0.95 6.07 26.41
C ALA A 55 1.44 7.47 26.85
N TYR A 56 1.41 8.46 25.95
CA TYR A 56 1.86 9.83 26.25
C TYR A 56 1.45 10.84 25.17
N VAL A 57 1.42 12.12 25.52
CA VAL A 57 1.37 13.21 24.53
C VAL A 57 2.77 13.48 23.99
N GLU A 58 2.90 13.77 22.69
CA GLU A 58 4.14 14.22 22.07
C GLU A 58 3.90 15.44 21.16
N PRO A 59 4.30 16.65 21.57
CA PRO A 59 4.40 17.80 20.68
C PRO A 59 5.40 17.50 19.56
N SER A 60 4.90 17.45 18.34
CA SER A 60 5.63 16.97 17.17
C SER A 60 5.89 18.11 16.19
N TYR A 61 7.15 18.30 15.83
CA TYR A 61 7.66 19.43 15.05
C TYR A 61 8.03 18.99 13.62
N ARG A 62 7.31 19.53 12.64
CA ARG A 62 7.48 19.32 11.20
C ARG A 62 7.60 20.68 10.51
N PRO A 63 8.83 21.24 10.41
CA PRO A 63 9.07 22.56 9.84
C PRO A 63 8.45 22.79 8.44
N ASP A 64 8.42 21.76 7.60
CA ASP A 64 7.83 21.76 6.25
C ASP A 64 6.30 21.88 6.24
N ASP A 65 5.65 21.53 7.34
CA ASP A 65 4.20 21.63 7.52
C ASP A 65 3.75 23.04 7.88
N GLY A 66 4.66 23.98 8.21
CA GLY A 66 4.34 25.34 8.63
C GLY A 66 3.56 26.15 7.58
N ARG A 67 2.55 26.92 7.98
CA ARG A 67 1.69 27.71 7.07
C ARG A 67 1.34 29.11 7.58
N TYR A 68 2.21 29.74 8.37
CA TYR A 68 2.05 31.10 8.91
C TYR A 68 0.69 31.32 9.61
N ALA A 69 0.13 30.26 10.19
CA ALA A 69 -1.22 30.23 10.76
C ALA A 69 -2.35 30.74 9.83
N GLU A 70 -2.18 30.56 8.51
CA GLU A 70 -3.19 30.84 7.48
C GLU A 70 -3.97 29.58 7.07
N ASN A 71 -3.45 28.39 7.38
CA ASN A 71 -4.09 27.13 7.06
C ASN A 71 -5.01 26.65 8.21
N PRO A 72 -6.20 26.11 7.93
CA PRO A 72 -7.11 25.64 8.97
C PRO A 72 -6.67 24.36 9.68
N ASN A 73 -5.80 23.54 9.07
CA ASN A 73 -5.48 22.18 9.56
C ASN A 73 -3.98 21.86 9.62
N ARG A 74 -3.11 22.77 9.16
CA ARG A 74 -1.69 22.51 8.95
C ARG A 74 -0.84 23.56 9.66
N MET A 75 0.16 23.08 10.38
CA MET A 75 0.99 23.84 11.31
C MET A 75 2.31 23.11 11.54
N GLN A 76 3.39 23.81 11.88
CA GLN A 76 4.68 23.14 12.09
C GLN A 76 4.74 22.35 13.41
N MET A 77 4.00 22.75 14.44
CA MET A 77 3.90 21.99 15.70
C MET A 77 2.47 21.54 15.95
N HIS A 78 2.28 20.22 16.09
CA HIS A 78 0.99 19.58 16.37
C HIS A 78 1.13 18.58 17.53
N HIS A 79 0.00 18.16 18.11
CA HIS A 79 -0.02 17.28 19.27
C HIS A 79 -0.39 15.86 18.87
N GLN A 80 0.56 14.95 19.04
CA GLN A 80 0.28 13.54 18.95
C GLN A 80 -0.11 12.99 20.33
N TYR A 81 -1.03 12.04 20.37
CA TYR A 81 -1.10 11.10 21.49
C TYR A 81 -0.56 9.77 21.00
N GLN A 82 0.46 9.25 21.67
CA GLN A 82 1.20 8.08 21.28
C GLN A 82 0.86 6.93 22.21
N VAL A 83 0.66 5.73 21.66
CA VAL A 83 0.49 4.49 22.40
C VAL A 83 1.37 3.41 21.78
N ILE A 84 2.08 2.66 22.61
CA ILE A 84 2.74 1.41 22.22
C ILE A 84 2.19 0.28 23.06
N LEU A 85 1.80 -0.80 22.39
CA LEU A 85 1.39 -2.07 23.01
C LEU A 85 2.34 -3.17 22.53
N LYS A 86 3.12 -3.74 23.44
CA LYS A 86 4.10 -4.78 23.13
C LYS A 86 4.03 -5.91 24.16
N PRO A 87 3.64 -7.13 23.77
CA PRO A 87 3.22 -7.54 22.41
C PRO A 87 1.81 -7.03 22.03
N ASP A 88 1.36 -7.31 20.81
CA ASP A 88 -0.05 -7.19 20.39
C ASP A 88 -1.00 -7.81 21.43
N PRO A 89 -2.01 -7.06 21.95
CA PRO A 89 -3.00 -7.59 22.89
C PRO A 89 -4.03 -8.53 22.25
N GLY A 90 -4.12 -8.59 20.91
CA GLY A 90 -5.06 -9.44 20.17
C GLY A 90 -6.36 -8.74 19.74
N ASN A 91 -6.66 -7.57 20.30
CA ASN A 91 -7.81 -6.71 20.00
C ASN A 91 -7.46 -5.20 19.99
N PRO A 92 -6.32 -4.77 19.42
CA PRO A 92 -5.86 -3.38 19.57
C PRO A 92 -6.73 -2.39 18.80
N GLN A 93 -7.37 -2.79 17.70
CA GLN A 93 -8.35 -1.94 17.00
C GLN A 93 -9.60 -1.68 17.85
N GLU A 94 -10.10 -2.69 18.58
CA GLU A 94 -11.26 -2.52 19.46
C GLU A 94 -10.94 -1.66 20.70
N LEU A 95 -9.72 -1.77 21.23
CA LEU A 95 -9.24 -0.86 22.29
C LEU A 95 -9.13 0.58 21.78
N TYR A 96 -8.60 0.77 20.58
CA TYR A 96 -8.55 2.08 19.94
C TYR A 96 -9.95 2.68 19.75
N LEU A 97 -10.90 1.92 19.18
CA LEU A 97 -12.27 2.40 18.96
C LEU A 97 -12.97 2.76 20.29
N ALA A 98 -12.77 1.97 21.34
CA ALA A 98 -13.28 2.28 22.67
C ALA A 98 -12.63 3.53 23.30
N SER A 99 -11.37 3.81 22.98
CA SER A 99 -10.70 5.04 23.43
C SER A 99 -11.34 6.30 22.83
N LEU A 100 -11.85 6.23 21.60
CA LEU A 100 -12.58 7.33 20.95
C LEU A 100 -13.91 7.59 21.66
N GLU A 101 -14.62 6.53 22.07
CA GLU A 101 -15.84 6.67 22.88
C GLU A 101 -15.53 7.28 24.25
N ALA A 102 -14.43 6.89 24.88
CA ALA A 102 -14.01 7.41 26.18
C ALA A 102 -13.75 8.93 26.16
N ILE A 103 -13.29 9.48 25.04
CA ILE A 103 -13.13 10.93 24.86
C ILE A 103 -14.40 11.65 24.39
N GLY A 104 -15.49 10.91 24.12
CA GLY A 104 -16.81 11.46 23.82
C GLY A 104 -17.25 11.36 22.36
N LEU A 105 -16.55 10.59 21.52
CA LEU A 105 -16.97 10.33 20.15
C LEU A 105 -18.08 9.26 20.13
N ASP A 106 -19.24 9.59 19.57
CA ASP A 106 -20.31 8.60 19.35
C ASP A 106 -20.16 7.96 17.96
N ARG A 107 -19.52 6.78 17.95
CA ARG A 107 -19.22 6.00 16.74
C ARG A 107 -20.44 5.67 15.88
N THR A 108 -21.65 5.69 16.43
CA THR A 108 -22.87 5.41 15.64
C THR A 108 -23.27 6.53 14.70
N ARG A 109 -22.67 7.72 14.86
CA ARG A 109 -22.94 8.92 14.06
C ARG A 109 -21.94 9.11 12.91
N HIS A 110 -20.90 8.28 12.85
CA HIS A 110 -19.73 8.51 12.02
C HIS A 110 -19.36 7.30 11.17
N ASP A 111 -18.76 7.56 10.02
CA ASP A 111 -18.07 6.58 9.21
C ASP A 111 -16.59 6.51 9.63
N ILE A 112 -16.20 5.40 10.25
CA ILE A 112 -14.80 5.16 10.67
C ILE A 112 -14.22 4.04 9.81
N ARG A 113 -13.10 4.31 9.15
CA ARG A 113 -12.42 3.34 8.28
C ARG A 113 -10.95 3.21 8.59
N PHE A 114 -10.45 2.00 8.42
CA PHE A 114 -9.03 1.67 8.45
C PHE A 114 -8.56 1.52 7.01
N VAL A 115 -7.96 2.57 6.47
CA VAL A 115 -7.49 2.62 5.08
C VAL A 115 -6.01 2.25 5.07
N GLU A 116 -5.59 1.40 4.15
CA GLU A 116 -4.18 1.01 4.07
C GLU A 116 -3.26 2.23 4.00
N ASP A 117 -2.31 2.26 4.93
CA ASP A 117 -1.10 3.06 4.81
C ASP A 117 0.05 2.35 5.50
N ASN A 118 1.18 2.22 4.80
CA ASN A 118 2.36 1.53 5.31
C ASN A 118 3.38 2.58 5.74
N TRP A 119 3.83 2.48 6.98
CA TRP A 119 4.71 3.47 7.56
C TRP A 119 6.18 3.07 7.47
N GLU A 120 7.03 3.99 7.03
CA GLU A 120 8.48 3.86 7.05
C GLU A 120 9.14 5.15 7.54
N SER A 121 10.13 5.02 8.42
CA SER A 121 11.08 6.08 8.75
C SER A 121 12.48 5.69 8.27
N PRO A 122 12.92 6.18 7.10
CA PRO A 122 14.23 5.91 6.54
C PRO A 122 15.38 6.30 7.47
N ALA A 123 15.24 7.40 8.23
CA ALA A 123 16.27 7.91 9.13
C ALA A 123 16.45 7.02 10.38
N LEU A 124 15.37 6.40 10.86
CA LEU A 124 15.42 5.49 12.02
C LEU A 124 15.62 4.03 11.62
N GLY A 125 15.54 3.70 10.32
CA GLY A 125 15.52 2.32 9.85
C GLY A 125 14.34 1.53 10.44
N ALA A 126 13.21 2.20 10.66
CA ALA A 126 12.00 1.63 11.24
C ALA A 126 10.90 1.54 10.18
N TRP A 127 10.13 0.46 10.18
CA TRP A 127 9.00 0.29 9.28
C TRP A 127 7.98 -0.69 9.84
N GLY A 128 6.73 -0.54 9.38
CA GLY A 128 5.62 -1.43 9.71
C GLY A 128 4.49 -1.30 8.69
N LEU A 129 3.53 -2.22 8.75
CA LEU A 129 2.28 -2.08 7.99
C LEU A 129 1.17 -1.67 8.94
N GLY A 130 0.12 -1.10 8.40
CA GLY A 130 -1.08 -0.80 9.15
C GLY A 130 -2.04 0.06 8.36
N TRP A 131 -2.56 1.10 9.00
CA TRP A 131 -3.64 1.94 8.49
C TRP A 131 -3.52 3.40 8.90
N GLU A 132 -3.98 4.26 8.02
CA GLU A 132 -4.59 5.52 8.40
C GLU A 132 -6.04 5.25 8.84
N VAL A 133 -6.44 5.79 9.99
CA VAL A 133 -7.83 5.73 10.44
C VAL A 133 -8.52 7.03 10.04
N TRP A 134 -9.55 6.90 9.20
CA TRP A 134 -10.36 8.01 8.74
C TRP A 134 -11.67 8.08 9.52
N LEU A 135 -12.01 9.27 10.02
CA LEU A 135 -13.29 9.63 10.63
C LEU A 135 -13.98 10.60 9.68
N ASP A 136 -15.07 10.17 9.04
CA ASP A 136 -15.80 10.95 8.02
C ASP A 136 -14.84 11.53 6.96
N GLY A 137 -13.90 10.71 6.50
CA GLY A 137 -12.87 11.06 5.51
C GLY A 137 -11.64 11.78 6.07
N GLN A 138 -11.68 12.28 7.31
CA GLN A 138 -10.54 12.95 7.92
C GLN A 138 -9.65 11.91 8.60
N GLU A 139 -8.39 11.83 8.19
CA GLU A 139 -7.38 11.04 8.88
C GLU A 139 -7.15 11.59 10.30
N ILE A 140 -7.45 10.77 11.32
CA ILE A 140 -7.35 11.15 12.73
C ILE A 140 -6.29 10.34 13.50
N THR A 141 -5.81 9.22 12.96
CA THR A 141 -4.85 8.34 13.66
C THR A 141 -4.04 7.52 12.66
N GLN A 142 -2.75 7.36 12.93
CA GLN A 142 -1.92 6.32 12.30
C GLN A 142 -1.90 5.08 13.21
N PHE A 143 -2.07 3.91 12.62
CA PHE A 143 -2.01 2.62 13.31
C PHE A 143 -0.97 1.75 12.63
N THR A 144 0.08 1.31 13.35
CA THR A 144 1.24 0.62 12.76
C THR A 144 1.66 -0.57 13.59
N TYR A 145 1.87 -1.73 12.97
CA TYR A 145 2.55 -2.86 13.59
C TYR A 145 4.02 -2.89 13.13
N PHE A 146 4.93 -2.51 14.02
CA PHE A 146 6.35 -2.44 13.70
C PHE A 146 6.94 -3.81 13.37
N GLN A 147 7.49 -3.95 12.16
CA GLN A 147 8.25 -5.13 11.79
C GLN A 147 9.74 -4.95 12.08
N GLN A 148 10.20 -3.70 12.07
CA GLN A 148 11.60 -3.32 12.28
C GLN A 148 11.70 -1.97 12.98
N SER A 149 12.72 -1.80 13.83
CA SER A 149 13.16 -0.51 14.37
C SER A 149 14.69 -0.48 14.45
N GLY A 150 15.33 0.64 14.15
CA GLY A 150 16.80 0.72 14.19
C GLY A 150 17.50 -0.25 13.24
N SER A 151 16.88 -0.61 12.12
CA SER A 151 17.34 -1.69 11.22
C SER A 151 17.42 -3.09 11.87
N LEU A 152 16.74 -3.31 13.00
CA LEU A 152 16.65 -4.59 13.68
C LEU A 152 15.22 -5.14 13.59
N PRO A 153 15.02 -6.41 13.19
CA PRO A 153 13.70 -7.02 13.18
C PRO A 153 13.16 -7.13 14.61
N LEU A 154 11.86 -6.90 14.77
CA LEU A 154 11.21 -6.98 16.07
C LEU A 154 10.67 -8.38 16.34
N ASP A 155 10.85 -8.84 17.58
CA ASP A 155 10.23 -10.03 18.14
C ASP A 155 10.14 -9.89 19.68
N PRO A 156 8.95 -9.67 20.26
CA PRO A 156 7.66 -9.58 19.60
C PRO A 156 7.47 -8.26 18.84
N VAL A 157 6.55 -8.27 17.87
CA VAL A 157 6.07 -7.07 17.18
C VAL A 157 5.30 -6.17 18.14
N SER A 158 5.44 -4.85 17.96
CA SER A 158 4.75 -3.83 18.75
C SER A 158 3.65 -3.17 17.92
N VAL A 159 2.52 -2.85 18.54
CA VAL A 159 1.46 -2.04 17.96
C VAL A 159 1.68 -0.59 18.38
N GLU A 160 1.75 0.30 17.41
CA GLU A 160 1.77 1.74 17.56
C GLU A 160 0.41 2.33 17.17
N ILE A 161 -0.12 3.19 18.01
CA ILE A 161 -1.35 3.94 17.77
C ILE A 161 -1.04 5.42 18.03
N THR A 162 -1.09 6.23 16.98
CA THR A 162 -0.68 7.64 17.01
C THR A 162 -1.85 8.52 16.61
N TYR A 163 -2.49 9.13 17.60
CA TYR A 163 -3.64 10.00 17.42
C TYR A 163 -3.19 11.40 17.03
N GLY A 164 -3.82 11.99 16.01
CA GLY A 164 -3.73 13.42 15.73
C GLY A 164 -4.73 14.18 16.61
N LEU A 165 -4.31 14.58 17.81
CA LEU A 165 -5.21 15.16 18.81
C LEU A 165 -5.92 16.40 18.30
N ASP A 166 -5.20 17.27 17.59
CA ASP A 166 -5.74 18.54 17.10
C ASP A 166 -6.95 18.30 16.17
N ARG A 167 -6.85 17.32 15.25
CA ARG A 167 -7.94 16.94 14.33
C ARG A 167 -9.12 16.31 15.08
N ILE A 168 -8.84 15.39 16.01
CA ILE A 168 -9.88 14.74 16.82
C ILE A 168 -10.66 15.77 17.64
N VAL A 169 -9.96 16.71 18.28
CA VAL A 169 -10.58 17.74 19.11
C VAL A 169 -11.36 18.75 18.26
N MET A 170 -10.85 19.15 17.10
CA MET A 170 -11.62 19.95 16.13
C MET A 170 -12.95 19.28 15.81
N TYR A 171 -12.92 17.98 15.57
CA TYR A 171 -14.10 17.19 15.28
C TYR A 171 -15.09 17.18 16.46
N LEU A 172 -14.62 16.83 17.66
CA LEU A 172 -15.45 16.78 18.88
C LEU A 172 -16.07 18.14 19.24
N GLN A 173 -15.39 19.23 18.92
CA GLN A 173 -15.83 20.59 19.22
C GLN A 173 -16.56 21.28 18.05
N HIS A 174 -16.73 20.59 16.92
CA HIS A 174 -17.32 21.12 15.68
C HIS A 174 -16.63 22.42 15.19
N LYS A 175 -15.29 22.41 15.15
CA LYS A 175 -14.48 23.55 14.71
C LYS A 175 -13.96 23.33 13.29
N ALA A 176 -14.05 24.37 12.46
CA ALA A 176 -13.59 24.34 11.08
C ALA A 176 -12.07 24.54 10.94
N GLN A 177 -11.40 25.06 11.98
CA GLN A 177 -9.97 25.31 12.00
C GLN A 177 -9.38 25.06 13.39
N VAL A 178 -8.11 24.63 13.42
CA VAL A 178 -7.37 24.30 14.64
C VAL A 178 -7.27 25.50 15.60
N TRP A 179 -7.15 26.71 15.06
CA TRP A 179 -6.98 27.94 15.84
C TRP A 179 -8.16 28.24 16.77
N ASP A 180 -9.34 27.68 16.50
CA ASP A 180 -10.57 27.89 17.27
C ASP A 180 -10.85 26.80 18.32
N ILE A 181 -9.95 25.81 18.47
CA ILE A 181 -10.05 24.75 19.48
C ILE A 181 -10.07 25.39 20.88
N ASP A 182 -11.04 24.97 21.70
CA ASP A 182 -11.09 25.24 23.14
C ASP A 182 -10.07 24.35 23.87
N MET A 183 -9.06 24.98 24.47
CA MET A 183 -7.94 24.30 25.11
C MET A 183 -8.26 23.83 26.53
N ASP A 184 -8.92 24.70 27.31
CA ASP A 184 -9.13 24.53 28.77
C ASP A 184 -10.47 25.10 29.29
N GLY A 185 -11.35 25.53 28.39
CA GLY A 185 -12.60 26.20 28.72
C GLY A 185 -12.51 27.73 28.78
N THR A 186 -11.31 28.29 28.70
CA THR A 186 -11.02 29.73 28.80
C THR A 186 -10.26 30.25 27.59
N HIS A 187 -9.25 29.52 27.13
CA HIS A 187 -8.34 29.93 26.07
C HIS A 187 -8.54 29.08 24.81
N THR A 188 -8.30 29.69 23.66
CA THR A 188 -8.24 29.02 22.36
C THR A 188 -6.82 28.62 21.98
N TYR A 189 -6.69 27.63 21.10
CA TYR A 189 -5.41 27.23 20.52
C TYR A 189 -4.70 28.42 19.85
N GLY A 190 -5.45 29.25 19.12
CA GLY A 190 -4.94 30.44 18.45
C GLY A 190 -4.38 31.49 19.42
N GLU A 191 -5.03 31.71 20.56
CA GLU A 191 -4.52 32.64 21.58
C GLU A 191 -3.19 32.17 22.20
N ILE A 192 -2.91 30.87 22.21
CA ILE A 192 -1.70 30.30 22.79
C ILE A 192 -0.57 30.13 21.77
N LEU A 193 -0.88 29.67 20.54
CA LEU A 193 0.11 29.13 19.61
C LEU A 193 0.22 29.86 18.27
N ARG A 194 -0.70 30.78 17.94
CA ARG A 194 -0.73 31.41 16.61
C ARG A 194 0.54 32.20 16.29
N GLU A 195 0.99 33.04 17.22
CA GLU A 195 2.21 33.84 17.02
C GLU A 195 3.44 32.94 16.91
N GLN A 196 3.51 31.88 17.72
CA GLN A 196 4.61 30.92 17.68
C GLN A 196 4.70 30.18 16.34
N GLU A 197 3.56 29.81 15.75
CA GLU A 197 3.50 29.23 14.41
C GLU A 197 4.07 30.20 13.36
N VAL A 198 3.67 31.47 13.41
CA VAL A 198 4.13 32.50 12.46
C VAL A 198 5.63 32.72 12.59
N GLU A 199 6.13 32.91 13.82
CA GLU A 199 7.56 33.09 14.10
C GLU A 199 8.39 31.89 13.63
N HIS A 200 7.89 30.67 13.87
CA HIS A 200 8.55 29.46 13.38
C HIS A 200 8.56 29.37 11.86
N CYS A 201 7.46 29.68 11.17
CA CYS A 201 7.43 29.68 9.70
C CYS A 201 8.45 30.67 9.12
N VAL A 202 8.52 31.89 9.67
CA VAL A 202 9.52 32.90 9.27
C VAL A 202 10.94 32.35 9.49
N TYR A 203 11.20 31.70 10.63
CA TYR A 203 12.50 31.10 10.88
C TYR A 203 12.81 29.95 9.88
N ASP A 204 11.93 28.96 9.82
CA ASP A 204 12.11 27.70 9.10
C ASP A 204 12.20 27.91 7.58
N PHE A 205 11.47 28.87 7.03
CA PHE A 205 11.44 29.13 5.59
C PHE A 205 12.32 30.28 5.12
N GLU A 206 12.65 31.26 5.97
CA GLU A 206 13.27 32.51 5.52
C GLU A 206 14.59 32.81 6.22
N VAL A 207 14.63 32.72 7.55
CA VAL A 207 15.74 33.27 8.36
C VAL A 207 16.81 32.23 8.70
N ALA A 208 16.45 30.95 8.81
CA ALA A 208 17.40 29.92 9.25
C ALA A 208 18.61 29.87 8.31
N ASP A 209 19.80 29.94 8.93
CA ASP A 209 21.07 30.02 8.22
C ASP A 209 21.57 28.63 7.85
N VAL A 210 21.59 28.36 6.55
CA VAL A 210 21.92 27.05 5.98
C VAL A 210 23.32 26.58 6.38
N GLU A 211 24.31 27.47 6.37
CA GLU A 211 25.69 27.08 6.67
C GLU A 211 25.88 26.74 8.16
N ARG A 212 25.25 27.52 9.05
CA ARG A 212 25.24 27.19 10.49
C ARG A 212 24.49 25.90 10.77
N LEU A 213 23.35 25.65 10.11
CA LEU A 213 22.62 24.39 10.26
C LEU A 213 23.46 23.18 9.79
N LYS A 214 24.20 23.30 8.68
CA LYS A 214 25.14 22.26 8.23
C LYS A 214 26.26 22.01 9.24
N GLN A 215 26.80 23.07 9.86
CA GLN A 215 27.80 22.94 10.92
C GLN A 215 27.21 22.24 12.16
N LEU A 216 26.00 22.62 12.59
CA LEU A 216 25.31 21.98 13.72
C LEU A 216 25.05 20.50 13.45
N PHE A 217 24.58 20.14 12.25
CA PHE A 217 24.40 18.75 11.87
C PHE A 217 25.71 17.95 12.04
N ALA A 218 26.83 18.47 11.52
CA ALA A 218 28.13 17.82 11.64
C ALA A 218 28.61 17.70 13.10
N ILE A 219 28.37 18.72 13.93
CA ILE A 219 28.70 18.69 15.36
C ILE A 219 27.88 17.61 16.08
N TYR A 220 26.56 17.60 15.89
CA TYR A 220 25.70 16.60 16.51
C TYR A 220 26.02 15.19 16.03
N LYS A 221 26.39 15.03 14.75
CA LYS A 221 26.88 13.76 14.22
C LYS A 221 28.11 13.25 15.00
N ALA A 222 29.11 14.11 15.18
CA ALA A 222 30.34 13.77 15.89
C ALA A 222 30.09 13.41 17.37
N GLU A 223 29.18 14.14 18.04
CA GLU A 223 28.81 13.83 19.42
C GLU A 223 28.05 12.49 19.54
N ALA A 224 27.13 12.20 18.62
CA ALA A 224 26.45 10.90 18.57
C ALA A 224 27.47 9.77 18.41
N GLU A 225 28.43 9.90 17.48
CA GLU A 225 29.52 8.93 17.28
C GLU A 225 30.39 8.76 18.53
N ALA A 226 30.71 9.85 19.23
CA ALA A 226 31.48 9.83 20.46
C ALA A 226 30.75 9.12 21.62
N CYS A 227 29.42 9.29 21.71
CA CYS A 227 28.57 8.59 22.68
C CYS A 227 28.43 7.09 22.33
N ILE A 228 28.23 6.75 21.05
CA ILE A 228 28.17 5.37 20.55
C ILE A 228 29.47 4.63 20.88
N ALA A 229 30.62 5.24 20.60
CA ALA A 229 31.94 4.64 20.88
C ALA A 229 32.17 4.34 22.38
N ARG A 230 31.43 5.02 23.27
CA ARG A 230 31.48 4.81 24.74
C ARG A 230 30.31 3.97 25.26
N GLY A 231 29.43 3.48 24.39
CA GLY A 231 28.25 2.71 24.76
C GLY A 231 27.16 3.51 25.50
N LEU A 232 27.11 4.83 25.31
CA LEU A 232 26.13 5.73 25.94
C LEU A 232 24.89 5.90 25.05
N VAL A 233 23.92 4.99 25.21
CA VAL A 233 22.75 4.87 24.32
C VAL A 233 21.86 6.12 24.30
N VAL A 234 21.32 6.54 25.44
CA VAL A 234 20.35 7.66 25.48
C VAL A 234 20.98 8.98 25.01
N PRO A 235 22.18 9.38 25.46
CA PRO A 235 22.83 10.58 24.92
C PRO A 235 23.13 10.50 23.42
N ALA A 236 23.53 9.33 22.91
CA ALA A 236 23.71 9.15 21.47
C ALA A 236 22.41 9.36 20.69
N HIS A 237 21.30 8.81 21.21
CA HIS A 237 19.97 8.99 20.63
C HIS A 237 19.56 10.47 20.59
N ASP A 238 19.77 11.22 21.67
CA ASP A 238 19.45 12.66 21.72
C ASP A 238 20.15 13.43 20.61
N PHE A 239 21.43 13.15 20.35
CA PHE A 239 22.15 13.77 19.25
C PHE A 239 21.69 13.31 17.86
N VAL A 240 21.15 12.10 17.72
CA VAL A 240 20.47 11.66 16.48
C VAL A 240 19.17 12.45 16.29
N LEU A 241 18.40 12.69 17.35
CA LEU A 241 17.18 13.51 17.27
C LEU A 241 17.48 14.95 16.85
N ARG A 242 18.52 15.56 17.43
CA ARG A 242 18.98 16.90 17.04
C ARG A 242 19.44 16.97 15.60
N GLN A 243 20.14 15.94 15.11
CA GLN A 243 20.48 15.83 13.68
C GLN A 243 19.23 15.77 12.82
N SER A 244 18.24 14.95 13.19
CA SER A 244 16.99 14.82 12.45
C SER A 244 16.23 16.13 12.36
N HIS A 245 16.07 16.86 13.46
CA HIS A 245 15.39 18.16 13.44
C HIS A 245 16.19 19.19 12.63
N THR A 246 17.53 19.20 12.75
CA THR A 246 18.40 20.10 11.96
C THR A 246 18.28 19.80 10.45
N PHE A 247 18.20 18.53 10.08
CA PHE A 247 17.93 18.11 8.70
C PHE A 247 16.57 18.63 8.21
N ASN A 248 15.50 18.51 9.00
CA ASN A 248 14.18 19.00 8.61
C ASN A 248 14.20 20.52 8.37
N LEU A 249 14.91 21.29 9.19
CA LEU A 249 15.09 22.73 8.97
C LEU A 249 15.84 23.03 7.66
N LEU A 250 16.91 22.29 7.36
CA LEU A 250 17.64 22.42 6.10
C LEU A 250 16.75 22.10 4.89
N ASP A 251 15.90 21.07 5.01
CA ASP A 251 14.97 20.64 3.96
C ASP A 251 13.90 21.70 3.71
N SER A 252 13.30 22.27 4.76
CA SER A 252 12.34 23.37 4.68
C SER A 252 12.92 24.65 4.10
N ARG A 253 14.22 24.91 4.31
CA ARG A 253 14.94 26.01 3.62
C ARG A 253 15.19 25.73 2.14
N GLY A 254 14.84 24.56 1.63
CA GLY A 254 15.10 24.13 0.26
C GLY A 254 16.60 23.98 -0.04
N ALA A 255 17.40 23.76 0.99
CA ALA A 255 18.86 23.76 0.89
C ALA A 255 19.46 22.36 0.66
N VAL A 256 18.63 21.33 0.65
CA VAL A 256 19.05 19.92 0.53
C VAL A 256 18.64 19.36 -0.84
N GLY A 257 19.63 19.03 -1.66
CA GLY A 257 19.40 18.30 -2.92
C GLY A 257 19.10 16.81 -2.68
N VAL A 258 18.57 16.11 -3.69
CA VAL A 258 18.20 14.68 -3.58
C VAL A 258 19.37 13.78 -3.13
N THR A 259 20.56 14.00 -3.68
CA THR A 259 21.77 13.22 -3.32
C THR A 259 22.26 13.53 -1.90
N GLU A 260 22.16 14.79 -1.48
CA GLU A 260 22.51 15.22 -0.12
C GLU A 260 21.52 14.65 0.90
N ARG A 261 20.21 14.67 0.58
CA ARG A 261 19.15 14.05 1.38
C ARG A 261 19.43 12.57 1.64
N ALA A 262 19.79 11.82 0.60
CA ALA A 262 20.13 10.40 0.74
C ALA A 262 21.33 10.18 1.67
N LYS A 263 22.33 11.07 1.63
CA LYS A 263 23.49 11.02 2.54
C LYS A 263 23.10 11.32 3.99
N PHE A 264 22.30 12.35 4.23
CA PHE A 264 21.79 12.67 5.57
C PHE A 264 21.02 11.48 6.19
N PHE A 265 20.13 10.85 5.42
CA PHE A 265 19.40 9.67 5.88
C PHE A 265 20.32 8.47 6.10
N ALA A 266 21.31 8.24 5.25
CA ALA A 266 22.28 7.16 5.44
C ALA A 266 23.08 7.34 6.75
N ASP A 267 23.53 8.56 7.04
CA ASP A 267 24.26 8.90 8.26
C ASP A 267 23.39 8.66 9.50
N MET A 268 22.18 9.23 9.54
CA MET A 268 21.25 9.05 10.67
C MET A 268 20.85 7.58 10.85
N ARG A 269 20.59 6.85 9.75
CA ARG A 269 20.25 5.42 9.80
C ARG A 269 21.38 4.58 10.38
N ALA A 270 22.63 4.86 10.00
CA ALA A 270 23.79 4.16 10.53
C ALA A 270 23.92 4.37 12.05
N GLN A 271 23.74 5.61 12.52
CA GLN A 271 23.77 5.93 13.94
C GLN A 271 22.59 5.34 14.71
N ALA A 272 21.37 5.47 14.20
CA ALA A 272 20.17 4.87 14.80
C ALA A 272 20.33 3.34 14.95
N LYS A 273 20.88 2.67 13.92
CA LYS A 273 21.22 1.24 14.00
C LYS A 273 22.21 0.95 15.13
N ALA A 274 23.31 1.69 15.21
CA ALA A 274 24.32 1.48 16.24
C ALA A 274 23.76 1.73 17.66
N VAL A 275 22.92 2.76 17.83
CA VAL A 275 22.22 3.05 19.09
C VAL A 275 21.30 1.90 19.48
N SER A 276 20.52 1.37 18.53
CA SER A 276 19.62 0.24 18.75
C SER A 276 20.36 -1.06 19.09
N GLU A 277 21.46 -1.36 18.41
CA GLU A 277 22.32 -2.52 18.74
C GLU A 277 22.91 -2.40 20.15
N LEU A 278 23.43 -1.21 20.51
CA LEU A 278 23.94 -0.94 21.85
C LEU A 278 22.84 -1.04 22.91
N TYR A 279 21.63 -0.59 22.62
CA TYR A 279 20.49 -0.71 23.52
C TYR A 279 20.16 -2.18 23.78
N VAL A 280 20.01 -2.99 22.73
CA VAL A 280 19.73 -4.44 22.87
C VAL A 280 20.83 -5.12 23.66
N GLN A 281 22.11 -4.85 23.37
CA GLN A 281 23.24 -5.38 24.13
C GLN A 281 23.21 -4.95 25.60
N GLN A 282 22.81 -3.72 25.91
CA GLN A 282 22.63 -3.26 27.29
C GLN A 282 21.53 -4.05 28.00
N ARG A 283 20.39 -4.29 27.33
CA ARG A 283 19.28 -5.08 27.90
C ARG A 283 19.65 -6.55 28.09
N GLU A 284 20.36 -7.13 27.14
CA GLU A 284 20.87 -8.51 27.20
C GLU A 284 21.86 -8.70 28.35
N ARG A 285 22.79 -7.76 28.57
CA ARG A 285 23.71 -7.80 29.72
C ARG A 285 23.00 -7.71 31.07
N LEU A 286 21.81 -7.12 31.10
CA LEU A 286 20.95 -7.09 32.29
C LEU A 286 20.04 -8.32 32.37
N GLU A 287 20.23 -9.30 31.48
CA GLU A 287 19.44 -10.53 31.36
C GLU A 287 17.94 -10.26 31.16
N TYR A 288 17.60 -9.17 30.46
CA TYR A 288 16.23 -8.75 30.17
C TYR A 288 15.31 -8.75 31.41
N PRO A 289 15.54 -7.85 32.38
CA PRO A 289 14.96 -7.93 33.72
C PRO A 289 13.42 -7.84 33.78
N TRP A 290 12.76 -7.45 32.68
CA TRP A 290 11.30 -7.38 32.58
C TRP A 290 10.68 -8.62 31.94
N LEU A 291 11.49 -9.56 31.46
CA LEU A 291 11.02 -10.93 31.26
C LEU A 291 10.77 -11.53 32.64
N LYS A 292 9.51 -11.77 32.97
CA LYS A 292 9.17 -12.52 34.17
C LYS A 292 9.68 -13.95 34.01
N ASP A 293 10.28 -14.52 35.06
CA ASP A 293 10.48 -15.97 35.18
C ASP A 293 9.12 -16.65 34.96
N ASN A 294 8.98 -17.34 33.84
CA ASN A 294 7.71 -17.95 33.41
C ASN A 294 7.39 -19.23 34.21
N GLY A 295 7.26 -19.10 35.54
CA GLY A 295 6.67 -20.10 36.42
C GLY A 295 5.15 -19.95 36.61
N ALA A 296 4.53 -18.85 36.13
CA ALA A 296 3.11 -18.57 36.40
C ALA A 296 2.31 -17.96 35.22
N ALA A 297 2.93 -17.74 34.06
CA ALA A 297 2.27 -17.16 32.87
C ALA A 297 1.89 -18.22 31.81
N GLN A 298 1.66 -19.47 32.23
CA GLN A 298 0.99 -20.47 31.38
C GLN A 298 -0.54 -20.28 31.31
N ASN A 299 -1.14 -19.38 32.10
CA ASN A 299 -2.60 -19.28 32.25
C ASN A 299 -3.20 -17.87 32.03
N SER A 300 -2.61 -17.01 31.19
CA SER A 300 -3.26 -15.74 30.81
C SER A 300 -3.04 -15.37 29.34
N SER A 301 -3.22 -16.34 28.45
CA SER A 301 -3.68 -16.05 27.10
C SER A 301 -5.09 -15.45 27.22
N GLY A 302 -5.30 -14.24 26.68
CA GLY A 302 -6.65 -13.71 26.45
C GLY A 302 -7.48 -14.81 25.79
N ALA A 303 -8.68 -15.05 26.34
CA ALA A 303 -9.53 -16.22 26.11
C ALA A 303 -9.31 -16.87 24.74
N ALA A 304 -8.33 -17.77 24.67
CA ALA A 304 -8.33 -18.82 23.69
C ALA A 304 -9.54 -19.66 24.09
N SER A 305 -10.54 -19.73 23.22
CA SER A 305 -11.45 -20.88 23.26
C SER A 305 -10.56 -22.10 23.43
N PRO A 306 -10.86 -23.00 24.39
CA PRO A 306 -9.99 -24.12 24.69
C PRO A 306 -9.66 -24.79 23.37
N ALA A 307 -8.36 -25.01 23.12
CA ALA A 307 -7.93 -25.86 22.02
C ALA A 307 -8.86 -27.08 22.03
N PRO A 308 -9.51 -27.44 20.91
CA PRO A 308 -10.27 -28.67 20.90
C PRO A 308 -9.29 -29.75 21.33
N SER A 309 -9.55 -30.32 22.51
CA SER A 309 -8.87 -31.53 22.96
C SER A 309 -8.81 -32.47 21.76
N GLU A 310 -7.67 -33.11 21.52
CA GLU A 310 -7.45 -34.13 20.47
C GLU A 310 -8.44 -35.32 20.53
N THR A 311 -9.49 -35.21 21.33
CA THR A 311 -10.51 -36.17 21.70
C THR A 311 -11.94 -35.60 21.53
N MET A 312 -12.16 -34.71 20.55
CA MET A 312 -13.51 -34.41 20.05
C MET A 312 -13.58 -34.49 18.52
N LEU A 313 -13.13 -35.61 17.95
CA LEU A 313 -13.87 -36.16 16.81
C LEU A 313 -15.20 -36.59 17.41
N SER A 314 -16.29 -35.88 17.10
CA SER A 314 -17.62 -36.36 17.47
C SER A 314 -17.75 -37.79 16.96
N GLU A 315 -18.25 -38.71 17.80
CA GLU A 315 -18.71 -40.04 17.36
C GLU A 315 -19.98 -39.92 16.48
N GLN A 316 -20.18 -38.77 15.81
CA GLN A 316 -21.25 -38.58 14.86
C GLN A 316 -20.86 -39.25 13.53
N PRO A 317 -21.78 -39.96 12.88
CA PRO A 317 -21.49 -40.60 11.61
C PRO A 317 -21.03 -39.54 10.61
N ALA A 318 -19.87 -39.75 9.97
CA ALA A 318 -19.43 -38.91 8.87
C ALA A 318 -20.58 -38.77 7.84
N PRO A 319 -20.81 -37.58 7.27
CA PRO A 319 -21.84 -37.37 6.27
C PRO A 319 -21.73 -38.41 5.16
N VAL A 320 -22.86 -39.01 4.75
CA VAL A 320 -22.87 -40.08 3.72
C VAL A 320 -23.26 -39.53 2.34
N ALA A 321 -23.75 -38.29 2.30
CA ALA A 321 -24.09 -37.55 1.08
C ALA A 321 -23.15 -36.35 0.91
N PRO A 322 -22.96 -35.84 -0.32
CA PRO A 322 -22.23 -34.59 -0.55
C PRO A 322 -22.80 -33.44 0.28
N GLN A 323 -21.91 -32.60 0.82
CA GLN A 323 -22.26 -31.43 1.64
C GLN A 323 -21.48 -30.21 1.16
N SER A 324 -21.91 -29.01 1.57
CA SER A 324 -21.12 -27.81 1.33
C SER A 324 -19.93 -27.75 2.29
N PHE A 325 -18.77 -27.35 1.78
CA PHE A 325 -17.60 -26.99 2.59
C PHE A 325 -17.41 -25.48 2.56
N LEU A 326 -17.20 -24.88 3.73
CA LEU A 326 -16.99 -23.45 3.93
C LEU A 326 -15.64 -23.24 4.63
N LEU A 327 -14.88 -22.28 4.13
CA LEU A 327 -13.71 -21.70 4.80
C LEU A 327 -13.80 -20.17 4.75
N GLU A 328 -13.93 -19.52 5.90
CA GLU A 328 -13.81 -18.07 6.07
C GLU A 328 -12.50 -17.74 6.82
N LEU A 329 -11.72 -16.84 6.26
CA LEU A 329 -10.53 -16.26 6.88
C LEU A 329 -10.85 -14.82 7.25
N GLY A 330 -10.98 -14.56 8.56
CA GLY A 330 -11.34 -13.25 9.07
C GLY A 330 -10.16 -12.50 9.66
N SER A 331 -9.92 -11.28 9.18
CA SER A 331 -8.77 -10.45 9.57
C SER A 331 -9.20 -9.04 9.97
N GLU A 332 -8.23 -8.28 10.48
CA GLU A 332 -8.28 -6.81 10.40
C GLU A 332 -8.31 -6.36 8.92
N GLU A 333 -8.69 -5.11 8.66
CA GLU A 333 -9.03 -4.58 7.33
C GLU A 333 -7.87 -4.74 6.31
N LEU A 334 -8.06 -5.60 5.33
CA LEU A 334 -7.16 -5.86 4.22
C LEU A 334 -7.15 -4.68 3.23
N PRO A 335 -5.99 -4.38 2.63
CA PRO A 335 -5.90 -3.56 1.43
C PRO A 335 -6.78 -4.07 0.29
N ALA A 336 -7.31 -3.15 -0.51
CA ALA A 336 -8.15 -3.49 -1.67
C ALA A 336 -7.46 -4.48 -2.63
N ASN A 337 -6.18 -4.30 -2.91
CA ASN A 337 -5.43 -5.19 -3.78
C ASN A 337 -5.21 -6.59 -3.16
N ASP A 338 -4.98 -6.66 -1.84
CA ASP A 338 -4.83 -7.94 -1.14
C ASP A 338 -6.15 -8.73 -1.11
N VAL A 339 -7.31 -8.07 -1.11
CA VAL A 339 -8.61 -8.74 -1.29
C VAL A 339 -8.68 -9.42 -2.66
N VAL A 340 -8.34 -8.68 -3.73
CA VAL A 340 -8.38 -9.20 -5.11
C VAL A 340 -7.37 -10.33 -5.32
N GLU A 341 -6.12 -10.14 -4.90
CA GLU A 341 -5.07 -11.16 -4.98
C GLU A 341 -5.41 -12.39 -4.12
N GLY A 342 -5.99 -12.17 -2.94
CA GLY A 342 -6.42 -13.23 -2.03
C GLY A 342 -7.51 -14.11 -2.63
N ILE A 343 -8.54 -13.51 -3.23
CA ILE A 343 -9.62 -14.23 -3.92
C ILE A 343 -9.03 -15.10 -5.04
N ALA A 344 -8.21 -14.51 -5.92
CA ALA A 344 -7.63 -15.23 -7.05
C ALA A 344 -6.74 -16.40 -6.61
N GLN A 345 -5.89 -16.20 -5.60
CA GLN A 345 -5.01 -17.25 -5.08
C GLN A 345 -5.79 -18.39 -4.41
N ILE A 346 -6.81 -18.06 -3.62
CA ILE A 346 -7.62 -19.06 -2.94
C ILE A 346 -8.40 -19.88 -3.98
N GLU A 347 -8.95 -19.26 -5.01
CA GLU A 347 -9.67 -19.97 -6.09
C GLU A 347 -8.76 -20.97 -6.81
N GLU A 348 -7.58 -20.53 -7.26
CA GLU A 348 -6.59 -21.39 -7.93
C GLU A 348 -6.15 -22.55 -7.02
N LYS A 349 -5.74 -22.24 -5.79
CA LYS A 349 -5.14 -23.23 -4.87
C LYS A 349 -6.16 -24.19 -4.30
N VAL A 350 -7.37 -23.74 -3.97
CA VAL A 350 -8.43 -24.65 -3.48
C VAL A 350 -8.82 -25.62 -4.58
N ALA A 351 -8.99 -25.18 -5.83
CA ALA A 351 -9.28 -26.08 -6.95
C ALA A 351 -8.17 -27.13 -7.13
N ALA A 352 -6.90 -26.69 -7.11
CA ALA A 352 -5.75 -27.59 -7.22
C ALA A 352 -5.66 -28.59 -6.05
N LEU A 353 -5.90 -28.13 -4.81
CA LEU A 353 -5.86 -28.97 -3.62
C LEU A 353 -7.03 -29.95 -3.59
N LEU A 354 -8.25 -29.55 -3.94
CA LEU A 354 -9.39 -30.48 -4.02
C LEU A 354 -9.10 -31.61 -5.03
N ALA A 355 -8.45 -31.29 -6.15
CA ALA A 355 -8.00 -32.29 -7.12
C ALA A 355 -6.88 -33.20 -6.56
N GLN A 356 -5.87 -32.62 -5.90
CA GLN A 356 -4.78 -33.36 -5.24
C GLN A 356 -5.31 -34.33 -4.18
N TYR A 357 -6.27 -33.86 -3.37
CA TYR A 357 -6.95 -34.64 -2.34
C TYR A 357 -8.07 -35.51 -2.90
N LYS A 358 -8.30 -35.54 -4.23
CA LYS A 358 -9.29 -36.40 -4.90
C LYS A 358 -10.71 -36.24 -4.35
N LEU A 359 -11.06 -35.02 -3.96
CA LEU A 359 -12.40 -34.66 -3.51
C LEU A 359 -13.15 -34.01 -4.67
N ALA A 360 -14.13 -34.72 -5.22
CA ALA A 360 -15.01 -34.16 -6.24
C ALA A 360 -16.01 -33.17 -5.61
N TYR A 361 -16.39 -32.16 -6.39
CA TYR A 361 -17.33 -31.12 -6.01
C TYR A 361 -18.07 -30.62 -7.26
N GLU A 362 -19.18 -29.89 -7.07
CA GLU A 362 -19.95 -29.33 -8.19
C GLU A 362 -19.48 -27.93 -8.57
N ARG A 363 -19.30 -27.06 -7.58
CA ARG A 363 -18.91 -25.66 -7.79
C ARG A 363 -18.00 -25.16 -6.69
N LEU A 364 -17.02 -24.34 -7.07
CA LEU A 364 -16.21 -23.54 -6.15
C LEU A 364 -16.59 -22.08 -6.34
N ARG A 365 -16.95 -21.39 -5.25
CA ARG A 365 -17.16 -19.94 -5.20
C ARG A 365 -16.15 -19.35 -4.23
N VAL A 366 -15.36 -18.39 -4.68
CA VAL A 366 -14.45 -17.63 -3.82
C VAL A 366 -14.81 -16.15 -3.89
N THR A 367 -14.90 -15.51 -2.74
CA THR A 367 -15.29 -14.10 -2.64
C THR A 367 -14.74 -13.47 -1.37
N GLY A 368 -14.95 -12.18 -1.14
CA GLY A 368 -14.42 -11.52 0.05
C GLY A 368 -14.80 -10.05 0.21
N THR A 369 -14.46 -9.51 1.37
CA THR A 369 -14.54 -8.10 1.76
C THR A 369 -13.18 -7.67 2.35
N THR A 370 -13.04 -6.40 2.72
CA THR A 370 -11.86 -5.93 3.45
C THR A 370 -11.59 -6.71 4.75
N ARG A 371 -12.56 -7.37 5.39
CA ARG A 371 -12.34 -8.10 6.66
C ARG A 371 -12.43 -9.62 6.55
N ARG A 372 -12.74 -10.17 5.37
CA ARG A 372 -12.94 -11.61 5.20
C ARG A 372 -12.66 -12.10 3.79
N LEU A 373 -11.97 -13.24 3.68
CA LEU A 373 -11.85 -14.02 2.45
C LEU A 373 -12.58 -15.35 2.62
N VAL A 374 -13.35 -15.77 1.62
CA VAL A 374 -14.27 -16.91 1.72
C VAL A 374 -14.04 -17.87 0.56
N ALA A 375 -13.85 -19.14 0.86
CA ALA A 375 -14.00 -20.25 -0.09
C ALA A 375 -15.24 -21.07 0.28
N TYR A 376 -16.15 -21.23 -0.68
CA TYR A 376 -17.36 -22.04 -0.54
C TYR A 376 -17.39 -23.09 -1.64
N VAL A 377 -17.41 -24.36 -1.26
CA VAL A 377 -17.40 -25.52 -2.16
C VAL A 377 -18.75 -26.22 -2.04
N GLU A 378 -19.48 -26.26 -3.15
CA GLU A 378 -20.81 -26.86 -3.24
C GLU A 378 -20.72 -28.35 -3.59
N ALA A 379 -21.56 -29.15 -2.92
CA ALA A 379 -21.67 -30.59 -3.13
C ALA A 379 -20.32 -31.34 -3.09
N LEU A 380 -19.47 -31.01 -2.11
CA LEU A 380 -18.21 -31.72 -1.86
C LEU A 380 -18.49 -33.14 -1.36
N VAL A 381 -17.92 -34.13 -2.04
CA VAL A 381 -18.12 -35.55 -1.72
C VAL A 381 -17.64 -35.91 -0.31
N PRO A 382 -18.31 -36.85 0.36
CA PRO A 382 -17.99 -37.22 1.75
C PRO A 382 -16.73 -38.06 1.91
N VAL A 383 -16.23 -38.66 0.83
CA VAL A 383 -15.07 -39.55 0.84
C VAL A 383 -14.24 -39.29 -0.42
N GLN A 384 -12.92 -39.27 -0.27
CA GLN A 384 -11.98 -39.21 -1.39
C GLN A 384 -12.19 -40.38 -2.36
N ALA A 385 -11.85 -40.20 -3.63
CA ALA A 385 -11.80 -41.33 -4.56
C ALA A 385 -10.69 -42.32 -4.15
N ASP A 386 -11.00 -43.63 -4.25
CA ASP A 386 -10.02 -44.70 -4.04
C ASP A 386 -8.80 -44.54 -4.95
N GLU A 387 -7.61 -44.83 -4.43
CA GLU A 387 -6.39 -44.84 -5.21
C GLU A 387 -6.02 -46.25 -5.64
N VAL A 388 -5.84 -46.45 -6.94
CA VAL A 388 -5.31 -47.68 -7.51
C VAL A 388 -3.86 -47.44 -7.91
N VAL A 389 -2.92 -47.94 -7.11
CA VAL A 389 -1.49 -47.89 -7.44
C VAL A 389 -1.12 -49.17 -8.17
N GLU A 390 -0.70 -49.03 -9.44
CA GLU A 390 -0.23 -50.14 -10.25
C GLU A 390 1.29 -50.11 -10.39
N LYS A 391 1.95 -51.22 -10.08
CA LYS A 391 3.39 -51.40 -10.29
C LYS A 391 3.62 -52.60 -11.18
N ARG A 392 4.39 -52.41 -12.26
CA ARG A 392 4.72 -53.47 -13.20
C ARG A 392 5.84 -54.35 -12.63
N GLY A 393 5.60 -55.65 -12.65
CA GLY A 393 6.48 -56.71 -12.21
C GLY A 393 7.08 -57.50 -13.37
N PRO A 394 7.66 -58.68 -13.07
CA PRO A 394 8.29 -59.55 -14.07
C PRO A 394 7.30 -60.03 -15.15
N SER A 395 7.84 -60.45 -16.30
CA SER A 395 7.02 -61.06 -17.37
C SER A 395 6.34 -62.33 -16.88
N VAL A 396 5.23 -62.73 -17.49
CA VAL A 396 4.49 -63.95 -17.11
C VAL A 396 5.39 -65.19 -17.10
N THR A 397 6.31 -65.29 -18.06
CA THR A 397 7.29 -66.38 -18.17
C THR A 397 8.33 -66.41 -17.05
N GLN A 398 8.58 -65.26 -16.40
CA GLN A 398 9.45 -65.16 -15.24
C GLN A 398 8.67 -65.26 -13.93
N ALA A 399 7.38 -64.90 -13.95
CA ALA A 399 6.52 -64.83 -12.79
C ALA A 399 5.88 -66.18 -12.42
N TYR A 400 5.64 -67.06 -13.39
CA TYR A 400 5.04 -68.38 -13.21
C TYR A 400 5.90 -69.49 -13.84
N ASP A 401 6.00 -70.63 -13.19
CA ASP A 401 6.70 -71.80 -13.71
C ASP A 401 5.85 -72.61 -14.72
N ALA A 402 6.41 -73.68 -15.30
CA ALA A 402 5.73 -74.52 -16.29
C ALA A 402 4.48 -75.26 -15.73
N GLY A 403 4.31 -75.30 -14.40
CA GLY A 403 3.15 -75.85 -13.71
C GLY A 403 2.13 -74.78 -13.28
N GLY A 404 2.37 -73.51 -13.59
CA GLY A 404 1.50 -72.39 -13.21
C GLY A 404 1.71 -71.87 -11.78
N ASN A 405 2.76 -72.30 -11.07
CA ASN A 405 3.03 -71.84 -9.70
C ASN A 405 3.85 -70.53 -9.70
N PRO A 406 3.60 -69.61 -8.73
CA PRO A 406 4.41 -68.40 -8.56
C PRO A 406 5.90 -68.73 -8.36
N THR A 407 6.76 -68.04 -9.11
CA THR A 407 8.22 -68.18 -8.93
C THR A 407 8.72 -67.29 -7.79
N ARG A 408 9.96 -67.52 -7.33
CA ARG A 408 10.64 -66.62 -6.37
C ARG A 408 10.72 -65.16 -6.85
N ALA A 409 10.73 -64.93 -8.17
CA ALA A 409 10.74 -63.58 -8.74
C ALA A 409 9.40 -62.87 -8.51
N LEU A 410 8.28 -63.58 -8.68
CA LEU A 410 6.95 -63.04 -8.39
C LEU A 410 6.73 -62.85 -6.88
N GLU A 411 7.15 -63.79 -6.05
CA GLU A 411 7.06 -63.68 -4.58
C GLU A 411 7.89 -62.50 -4.03
N GLY A 412 9.10 -62.31 -4.54
CA GLY A 412 9.97 -61.19 -4.19
C GLY A 412 9.38 -59.85 -4.63
N PHE A 413 8.79 -59.80 -5.82
CA PHE A 413 8.09 -58.62 -6.33
C PHE A 413 6.87 -58.26 -5.47
N ALA A 414 5.99 -59.23 -5.18
CA ALA A 414 4.80 -59.02 -4.35
C ALA A 414 5.16 -58.54 -2.94
N ARG A 415 6.19 -59.14 -2.31
CA ARG A 415 6.70 -58.71 -1.00
C ARG A 415 7.27 -57.29 -1.03
N GLY A 416 8.03 -56.94 -2.08
CA GLY A 416 8.59 -55.60 -2.26
C GLY A 416 7.54 -54.51 -2.48
N GLN A 417 6.36 -54.87 -3.01
CA GLN A 417 5.22 -53.96 -3.16
C GLN A 417 4.23 -54.02 -1.99
N GLY A 418 4.47 -54.86 -0.98
CA GLY A 418 3.56 -55.04 0.16
C GLY A 418 2.17 -55.58 -0.25
N ALA A 419 2.09 -56.34 -1.35
CA ALA A 419 0.85 -56.89 -1.89
C ALA A 419 0.80 -58.42 -1.70
N ALA A 420 -0.39 -58.97 -1.46
CA ALA A 420 -0.60 -60.41 -1.45
C ALA A 420 -0.60 -60.97 -2.89
N LEU A 421 -0.23 -62.25 -3.08
CA LEU A 421 -0.16 -62.86 -4.42
C LEU A 421 -1.50 -62.84 -5.18
N ASN A 422 -2.63 -62.78 -4.46
CA ASN A 422 -3.97 -62.64 -5.04
C ASN A 422 -4.33 -61.21 -5.48
N GLN A 423 -3.47 -60.22 -5.21
CA GLN A 423 -3.58 -58.83 -5.67
C GLN A 423 -2.67 -58.56 -6.89
N ILE A 424 -2.09 -59.63 -7.46
CA ILE A 424 -1.30 -59.56 -8.69
C ILE A 424 -2.19 -59.88 -9.88
N GLU A 425 -2.26 -58.96 -10.84
CA GLU A 425 -2.96 -59.14 -12.10
C GLU A 425 -1.98 -59.38 -13.24
N VAL A 426 -2.39 -60.12 -14.27
CA VAL A 426 -1.60 -60.34 -15.49
C VAL A 426 -2.21 -59.55 -16.63
N ARG A 427 -1.43 -58.67 -17.26
CA ARG A 427 -1.84 -57.89 -18.44
C ARG A 427 -0.67 -57.79 -19.42
N ASP A 428 -0.95 -57.90 -20.72
CA ASP A 428 0.03 -57.71 -21.79
C ASP A 428 1.36 -58.48 -21.61
N GLY A 429 1.29 -59.69 -21.03
CA GLY A 429 2.47 -60.54 -20.80
C GLY A 429 3.33 -60.17 -19.59
N TYR A 430 2.88 -59.26 -18.72
CA TYR A 430 3.55 -58.87 -17.47
C TYR A 430 2.61 -59.00 -16.26
N THR A 431 3.20 -59.16 -15.08
CA THR A 431 2.49 -59.09 -13.80
C THR A 431 2.40 -57.65 -13.30
N TYR A 432 1.31 -57.29 -12.63
CA TYR A 432 1.08 -55.98 -12.03
C TYR A 432 0.61 -56.16 -10.60
N ALA A 433 1.26 -55.51 -9.64
CA ALA A 433 0.72 -55.38 -8.30
C ALA A 433 -0.29 -54.23 -8.30
N VAL A 434 -1.56 -54.54 -8.03
CA VAL A 434 -2.65 -53.56 -7.99
C VAL A 434 -3.04 -53.34 -6.53
N LYS A 435 -2.58 -52.23 -5.95
CA LYS A 435 -2.89 -51.86 -4.57
C LYS A 435 -4.03 -50.85 -4.58
N ARG A 436 -5.19 -51.24 -4.04
CA ARG A 436 -6.31 -50.33 -3.79
C ARG A 436 -6.16 -49.73 -2.39
N VAL A 437 -5.99 -48.42 -2.32
CA VAL A 437 -6.00 -47.66 -1.07
C VAL A 437 -7.38 -47.00 -0.97
N PRO A 438 -8.22 -47.38 0.01
CA PRO A 438 -9.53 -46.78 0.16
C PRO A 438 -9.40 -45.28 0.45
N GLY A 439 -10.27 -44.47 -0.13
CA GLY A 439 -10.34 -43.04 0.15
C GLY A 439 -10.66 -42.76 1.62
N GLN A 440 -10.16 -41.64 2.13
CA GLN A 440 -10.49 -41.18 3.49
C GLN A 440 -11.74 -40.32 3.49
N ALA A 441 -12.43 -40.23 4.63
CA ALA A 441 -13.54 -39.30 4.80
C ALA A 441 -13.05 -37.85 4.62
N ALA A 442 -13.88 -36.99 4.01
CA ALA A 442 -13.55 -35.60 3.76
C ALA A 442 -13.11 -34.88 5.05
N LEU A 443 -13.84 -35.08 6.15
CA LEU A 443 -13.50 -34.51 7.47
C LEU A 443 -12.12 -34.91 8.00
N ALA A 444 -11.58 -36.06 7.57
CA ALA A 444 -10.24 -36.49 7.98
C ALA A 444 -9.12 -35.77 7.22
N VAL A 445 -9.40 -35.24 6.02
CA VAL A 445 -8.39 -34.67 5.12
C VAL A 445 -8.51 -33.16 4.95
N LEU A 446 -9.72 -32.60 5.13
CA LEU A 446 -9.97 -31.16 5.06
C LEU A 446 -9.10 -30.31 6.00
N PRO A 447 -8.78 -30.73 7.24
CA PRO A 447 -7.85 -29.97 8.09
C PRO A 447 -6.47 -29.76 7.44
N GLN A 448 -5.91 -30.82 6.85
CA GLN A 448 -4.62 -30.74 6.17
C GLN A 448 -4.71 -29.94 4.87
N LEU A 449 -5.80 -30.09 4.11
CA LEU A 449 -6.07 -29.26 2.93
C LEU A 449 -6.07 -27.76 3.27
N CYS A 450 -6.74 -27.37 4.37
CA CYS A 450 -6.75 -25.98 4.83
C CYS A 450 -5.36 -25.49 5.23
N LEU A 451 -4.56 -26.32 5.92
CA LEU A 451 -3.19 -25.96 6.29
C LEU A 451 -2.30 -25.82 5.05
N ASP A 452 -2.40 -26.72 4.09
CA ASP A 452 -1.65 -26.67 2.83
C ASP A 452 -1.99 -25.40 2.04
N LEU A 453 -3.29 -25.05 1.95
CA LEU A 453 -3.76 -23.81 1.33
C LEU A 453 -3.10 -22.59 2.01
N LEU A 454 -3.29 -22.47 3.33
CA LEU A 454 -2.87 -21.28 4.08
C LEU A 454 -1.35 -21.10 4.08
N ASN A 455 -0.60 -22.19 4.15
CA ASN A 455 0.86 -22.17 4.06
C ASN A 455 1.38 -21.85 2.65
N ASP A 456 0.55 -22.03 1.62
CA ASP A 456 0.93 -21.77 0.23
C ASP A 456 0.47 -20.40 -0.32
N LEU A 457 -0.32 -19.64 0.45
CA LEU A 457 -0.63 -18.24 0.10
C LEU A 457 0.64 -17.38 0.08
N ARG A 458 0.73 -16.47 -0.89
CA ARG A 458 1.87 -15.56 -1.07
C ARG A 458 1.37 -14.13 -1.21
N TRP A 459 2.05 -13.20 -0.56
CA TRP A 459 1.62 -11.82 -0.47
C TRP A 459 2.76 -10.89 -0.84
N SER A 460 2.45 -9.79 -1.53
CA SER A 460 3.43 -8.77 -1.92
C SER A 460 4.05 -8.09 -0.69
N LYS A 461 3.21 -7.79 0.30
CA LYS A 461 3.58 -7.32 1.64
C LYS A 461 2.85 -8.13 2.69
N ALA A 462 3.58 -8.57 3.71
CA ALA A 462 3.03 -9.32 4.83
C ALA A 462 3.72 -8.91 6.12
N MET A 463 3.08 -9.25 7.23
CA MET A 463 3.55 -8.90 8.56
C MET A 463 3.36 -10.02 9.56
N ARG A 464 4.19 -9.99 10.60
CA ARG A 464 3.99 -10.77 11.82
C ARG A 464 3.28 -9.87 12.83
N TRP A 465 2.41 -10.45 13.64
CA TRP A 465 1.70 -9.69 14.69
C TRP A 465 1.68 -10.42 16.03
N ASN A 466 1.85 -11.75 16.04
CA ASN A 466 1.85 -12.55 17.24
C ASN A 466 3.03 -13.53 17.27
N ARG A 467 3.09 -14.33 18.34
CA ARG A 467 4.17 -15.30 18.60
C ARG A 467 4.21 -16.49 17.64
N SER A 468 3.22 -16.67 16.76
CA SER A 468 3.25 -17.77 15.78
C SER A 468 4.36 -17.59 14.74
N GLY A 469 4.85 -16.36 14.54
CA GLY A 469 5.86 -16.02 13.54
C GLY A 469 5.38 -16.11 12.09
N ILE A 470 4.11 -16.49 11.86
CA ILE A 470 3.50 -16.56 10.54
C ILE A 470 3.29 -15.14 10.00
N ALA A 471 3.53 -14.98 8.70
CA ALA A 471 3.31 -13.73 7.98
C ALA A 471 1.98 -13.77 7.20
N TYR A 472 1.19 -12.72 7.34
CA TYR A 472 -0.08 -12.52 6.62
C TYR A 472 -0.27 -11.02 6.35
N PRO A 473 -1.09 -10.56 5.38
CA PRO A 473 -1.18 -9.14 5.04
C PRO A 473 -1.59 -8.25 6.20
N ARG A 474 -2.55 -8.70 7.00
CA ARG A 474 -3.05 -8.05 8.23
C ARG A 474 -3.38 -9.13 9.27
N PRO A 475 -3.41 -8.82 10.57
CA PRO A 475 -3.66 -9.83 11.61
C PRO A 475 -4.91 -10.68 11.34
N LEU A 476 -4.74 -11.99 11.23
CA LEU A 476 -5.86 -12.94 11.20
C LEU A 476 -6.44 -13.07 12.61
N ARG A 477 -7.76 -12.96 12.72
CA ARG A 477 -8.49 -12.80 13.99
C ARG A 477 -9.56 -13.87 14.23
N TRP A 478 -10.10 -14.50 13.19
CA TRP A 478 -10.99 -15.68 13.31
C TRP A 478 -10.94 -16.55 12.06
N ILE A 479 -11.31 -17.83 12.22
CA ILE A 479 -11.47 -18.79 11.12
C ILE A 479 -12.80 -19.51 11.30
N VAL A 480 -13.65 -19.51 10.28
CA VAL A 480 -14.80 -20.42 10.21
C VAL A 480 -14.47 -21.53 9.23
N ALA A 481 -14.62 -22.79 9.65
CA ALA A 481 -14.41 -23.93 8.76
C ALA A 481 -15.44 -25.02 9.04
N LEU A 482 -16.34 -25.26 8.08
CA LEU A 482 -17.48 -26.18 8.23
C LEU A 482 -17.60 -27.12 7.02
N TYR A 483 -17.98 -28.37 7.24
CA TYR A 483 -18.43 -29.31 6.23
C TYR A 483 -19.85 -29.79 6.59
N GLY A 484 -20.86 -29.20 5.94
CA GLY A 484 -22.22 -29.19 6.48
C GLY A 484 -22.26 -28.48 7.83
N GLU A 485 -22.79 -29.15 8.85
CA GLU A 485 -22.85 -28.65 10.24
C GLU A 485 -21.57 -28.96 11.05
N GLU A 486 -20.69 -29.82 10.53
CA GLU A 486 -19.51 -30.32 11.24
C GLU A 486 -18.34 -29.33 11.12
N ILE A 487 -17.68 -29.04 12.24
CA ILE A 487 -16.48 -28.20 12.25
C ILE A 487 -15.32 -28.98 11.65
N VAL A 488 -14.54 -28.33 10.77
CA VAL A 488 -13.25 -28.84 10.28
C VAL A 488 -12.16 -28.30 11.19
N PRO A 489 -11.60 -29.10 12.13
CA PRO A 489 -10.76 -28.59 13.20
C PRO A 489 -9.30 -28.45 12.75
N PHE A 490 -8.77 -27.23 12.78
CA PHE A 490 -7.34 -26.95 12.62
C PHE A 490 -6.97 -25.63 13.33
N THR A 491 -5.69 -25.33 13.44
CA THR A 491 -5.19 -24.05 13.97
C THR A 491 -4.13 -23.50 13.05
N TRP A 492 -4.22 -22.22 12.71
CA TRP A 492 -3.25 -21.54 11.88
C TRP A 492 -2.98 -20.13 12.41
N ALA A 493 -1.72 -19.70 12.45
CA ALA A 493 -1.29 -18.42 13.03
C ALA A 493 -1.80 -18.15 14.47
N GLY A 494 -2.01 -19.22 15.26
CA GLY A 494 -2.56 -19.13 16.62
C GLY A 494 -4.09 -18.96 16.70
N VAL A 495 -4.80 -19.07 15.57
CA VAL A 495 -6.26 -18.99 15.48
C VAL A 495 -6.83 -20.38 15.19
N ALA A 496 -7.72 -20.87 16.06
CA ALA A 496 -8.42 -22.13 15.86
C ALA A 496 -9.64 -21.92 14.95
N SER A 497 -9.91 -22.87 14.07
CA SER A 497 -11.14 -22.89 13.28
C SER A 497 -12.36 -23.23 14.16
N GLY A 498 -13.50 -22.66 13.79
CA GLY A 498 -14.76 -22.91 14.47
C GLY A 498 -15.96 -22.53 13.61
N ARG A 499 -17.03 -22.09 14.27
CA ARG A 499 -18.30 -21.70 13.62
C ARG A 499 -18.73 -20.26 13.89
N THR A 500 -17.87 -19.48 14.54
CA THR A 500 -18.19 -18.11 14.96
C THR A 500 -17.51 -17.11 14.04
N SER A 501 -18.31 -16.25 13.42
CA SER A 501 -17.84 -15.12 12.60
C SER A 501 -18.02 -13.79 13.36
N ARG A 502 -17.38 -12.73 12.87
CA ARG A 502 -17.45 -11.38 13.46
C ARG A 502 -18.36 -10.45 12.66
N GLY A 503 -19.15 -9.67 13.40
CA GLY A 503 -20.02 -8.63 12.84
C GLY A 503 -19.23 -7.43 12.31
N PRO A 504 -19.90 -6.54 11.56
CA PRO A 504 -19.29 -5.34 11.02
C PRO A 504 -19.03 -4.25 12.08
N ARG A 505 -18.10 -3.32 11.80
CA ARG A 505 -17.69 -2.27 12.74
C ARG A 505 -18.83 -1.35 13.20
N PHE A 506 -19.83 -1.12 12.34
CA PHE A 506 -21.01 -0.32 12.69
C PHE A 506 -21.94 -1.06 13.67
N ALA A 507 -22.00 -2.39 13.62
CA ALA A 507 -22.74 -3.19 14.60
C ALA A 507 -22.06 -3.15 15.98
N ASP A 508 -20.72 -3.20 16.01
CA ASP A 508 -19.95 -3.03 17.25
C ASP A 508 -20.26 -1.69 17.93
N ALA A 509 -20.32 -0.60 17.14
CA ALA A 509 -20.66 0.73 17.65
C ALA A 509 -22.10 0.78 18.21
N ALA A 510 -23.07 0.19 17.50
CA ALA A 510 -24.46 0.16 17.94
C ALA A 510 -24.67 -0.67 19.22
N ALA A 511 -23.86 -1.72 19.42
CA ALA A 511 -23.99 -2.63 20.56
C ALA A 511 -23.48 -2.07 21.89
N ARG A 512 -22.71 -0.95 21.90
CA ARG A 512 -22.15 -0.31 23.10
C ARG A 512 -21.45 -1.29 24.05
N LEU A 513 -20.58 -2.11 23.46
CA LEU A 513 -19.86 -3.15 24.17
C LEU A 513 -18.80 -2.56 25.11
N ALA A 514 -18.38 -3.32 26.12
CA ALA A 514 -17.23 -2.93 26.93
C ALA A 514 -15.94 -2.88 26.08
N ALA A 515 -14.99 -2.03 26.46
CA ALA A 515 -13.75 -1.78 25.72
C ALA A 515 -13.03 -3.09 25.32
N GLY A 516 -12.61 -3.17 24.06
CA GLY A 516 -11.91 -4.35 23.52
C GLY A 516 -12.81 -5.50 23.04
N ASN A 517 -14.13 -5.37 23.13
CA ASN A 517 -15.08 -6.38 22.62
C ASN A 517 -15.62 -6.02 21.23
N TYR A 518 -16.20 -7.03 20.57
CA TYR A 518 -16.80 -6.96 19.24
C TYR A 518 -18.02 -7.88 19.15
N THR A 519 -18.89 -7.61 18.20
CA THR A 519 -20.07 -8.43 17.90
C THR A 519 -19.67 -9.71 17.15
N THR A 520 -20.38 -10.80 17.44
CA THR A 520 -20.14 -12.11 16.82
C THR A 520 -21.46 -12.80 16.55
N PHE A 521 -21.51 -13.63 15.51
CA PHE A 521 -22.65 -14.46 15.17
C PHE A 521 -22.19 -15.88 14.81
N THR A 522 -23.11 -16.84 14.88
CA THR A 522 -22.80 -18.26 14.70
C THR A 522 -23.33 -18.76 13.37
N ILE A 523 -22.47 -19.42 12.60
CA ILE A 523 -22.82 -20.15 11.38
C ILE A 523 -23.23 -21.57 11.80
N GLN A 524 -24.49 -21.93 11.62
CA GLN A 524 -24.97 -23.26 12.04
C GLN A 524 -24.57 -24.34 11.05
N ASP A 525 -24.67 -24.03 9.76
CA ASP A 525 -24.41 -24.92 8.63
C ASP A 525 -23.74 -24.13 7.50
N ALA A 526 -22.79 -24.75 6.82
CA ALA A 526 -22.10 -24.18 5.66
C ALA A 526 -23.08 -23.63 4.61
N LEU A 527 -24.21 -24.32 4.36
CA LEU A 527 -25.22 -23.89 3.39
C LEU A 527 -25.85 -22.53 3.72
N THR A 528 -25.99 -22.22 5.01
CA THR A 528 -26.64 -20.98 5.50
C THR A 528 -25.70 -19.78 5.61
N TYR A 529 -24.42 -19.94 5.27
CA TYR A 529 -23.38 -18.94 5.49
C TYR A 529 -23.72 -17.57 4.90
N PHE A 530 -24.09 -17.52 3.61
CA PHE A 530 -24.35 -16.25 2.93
C PHE A 530 -25.55 -15.51 3.54
N ASP A 531 -26.61 -16.24 3.90
CA ASP A 531 -27.78 -15.67 4.58
C ASP A 531 -27.43 -15.13 5.97
N ALA A 532 -26.61 -15.87 6.73
CA ALA A 532 -26.17 -15.47 8.06
C ALA A 532 -25.31 -14.19 8.02
N VAL A 533 -24.40 -14.06 7.04
CA VAL A 533 -23.59 -12.86 6.85
C VAL A 533 -24.43 -11.68 6.37
N ALA A 534 -25.38 -11.93 5.45
CA ALA A 534 -26.29 -10.89 4.96
C ALA A 534 -27.21 -10.36 6.06
N ALA A 535 -27.63 -11.19 7.02
CA ALA A 535 -28.43 -10.79 8.18
C ALA A 535 -27.72 -9.76 9.08
N GLU A 536 -26.38 -9.75 9.07
CA GLU A 536 -25.56 -8.74 9.77
C GLU A 536 -25.36 -7.45 8.94
N GLY A 537 -25.98 -7.36 7.75
CA GLY A 537 -25.89 -6.20 6.87
C GLY A 537 -24.65 -6.17 5.97
N VAL A 538 -23.93 -7.28 5.84
CA VAL A 538 -22.71 -7.39 5.03
C VAL A 538 -23.03 -7.94 3.63
N VAL A 539 -22.58 -7.25 2.59
CA VAL A 539 -22.64 -7.73 1.20
C VAL A 539 -21.33 -8.44 0.90
N VAL A 540 -21.25 -9.73 1.22
CA VAL A 540 -19.99 -10.49 1.15
C VAL A 540 -19.54 -10.78 -0.28
N ASP A 541 -20.48 -10.98 -1.21
CA ASP A 541 -20.13 -11.24 -2.60
C ASP A 541 -19.61 -9.97 -3.29
N ARG A 542 -18.39 -10.05 -3.82
CA ARG A 542 -17.71 -8.93 -4.44
C ARG A 542 -18.41 -8.40 -5.68
N ASP A 543 -18.97 -9.26 -6.54
CA ASP A 543 -19.62 -8.81 -7.78
C ASP A 543 -20.98 -8.16 -7.49
N GLU A 544 -21.75 -8.74 -6.57
CA GLU A 544 -22.99 -8.15 -6.05
C GLU A 544 -22.69 -6.79 -5.39
N ARG A 545 -21.65 -6.71 -4.55
CA ARG A 545 -21.21 -5.47 -3.90
C ARG A 545 -20.78 -4.42 -4.92
N ARG A 546 -20.02 -4.80 -5.95
CA ARG A 546 -19.58 -3.89 -7.03
C ARG A 546 -20.77 -3.28 -7.76
N GLN A 547 -21.77 -4.10 -8.10
CA GLN A 547 -22.99 -3.65 -8.76
C GLN A 547 -23.78 -2.70 -7.86
N LEU A 548 -23.89 -3.03 -6.57
CA LEU A 548 -24.55 -2.18 -5.58
C LEU A 548 -23.85 -0.83 -5.43
N VAL A 549 -22.52 -0.78 -5.30
CA VAL A 549 -21.75 0.47 -5.22
C VAL A 549 -21.99 1.33 -6.47
N ALA A 550 -21.91 0.73 -7.66
CA ALA A 550 -22.14 1.45 -8.92
C ALA A 550 -23.55 2.05 -9.00
N GLU A 551 -24.56 1.30 -8.55
CA GLU A 551 -25.95 1.76 -8.51
C GLU A 551 -26.13 2.88 -7.49
N LEU A 552 -25.64 2.72 -6.26
CA LEU A 552 -25.74 3.74 -5.21
C LEU A 552 -25.07 5.05 -5.62
N VAL A 553 -23.89 4.98 -6.24
CA VAL A 553 -23.15 6.15 -6.73
C VAL A 553 -23.92 6.85 -7.85
N ARG A 554 -24.46 6.10 -8.81
CA ARG A 554 -25.28 6.63 -9.90
C ARG A 554 -26.56 7.29 -9.37
N GLN A 555 -27.25 6.62 -8.45
CA GLN A 555 -28.47 7.12 -7.83
C GLN A 555 -28.19 8.44 -7.12
N ALA A 556 -27.14 8.52 -6.30
CA ALA A 556 -26.76 9.72 -5.56
C ALA A 556 -26.50 10.94 -6.48
N ALA A 557 -25.87 10.75 -7.64
CA ALA A 557 -25.69 11.85 -8.60
C ALA A 557 -26.99 12.20 -9.36
N SER A 558 -27.82 11.20 -9.66
CA SER A 558 -29.08 11.39 -10.39
C SER A 558 -30.11 12.23 -9.63
N THR A 559 -30.06 12.26 -8.29
CA THR A 559 -30.97 13.09 -7.48
C THR A 559 -30.82 14.58 -7.75
N ILE A 560 -29.68 15.01 -8.30
CA ILE A 560 -29.41 16.38 -8.72
C ILE A 560 -29.35 16.53 -10.25
N GLY A 561 -29.79 15.54 -11.02
CA GLY A 561 -29.71 15.57 -12.49
C GLY A 561 -28.27 15.71 -13.00
N ALA A 562 -27.34 14.98 -12.35
CA ALA A 562 -25.93 14.94 -12.70
C ALA A 562 -25.47 13.47 -12.85
N GLU A 563 -24.25 13.28 -13.32
CA GLU A 563 -23.70 11.97 -13.68
C GLU A 563 -22.28 11.83 -13.10
N VAL A 564 -21.94 10.61 -12.67
CA VAL A 564 -20.57 10.24 -12.34
C VAL A 564 -19.94 9.62 -13.58
N PRO A 565 -18.77 10.13 -14.06
CA PRO A 565 -18.04 9.52 -15.16
C PRO A 565 -17.73 8.04 -14.89
N ASP A 566 -17.58 7.24 -15.95
CA ASP A 566 -17.18 5.84 -15.79
C ASP A 566 -15.75 5.74 -15.25
N GLU A 567 -15.62 5.13 -14.08
CA GLU A 567 -14.39 5.08 -13.29
C GLU A 567 -14.18 3.67 -12.73
N PRO A 568 -13.89 2.67 -13.59
CA PRO A 568 -13.89 1.26 -13.20
C PRO A 568 -12.81 0.92 -12.16
N GLU A 569 -11.64 1.57 -12.23
CA GLU A 569 -10.55 1.38 -11.26
C GLU A 569 -10.96 1.87 -9.86
N LEU A 570 -11.51 3.09 -9.78
CA LEU A 570 -11.99 3.64 -8.50
C LEU A 570 -13.18 2.86 -7.96
N LEU A 571 -14.09 2.43 -8.82
CA LEU A 571 -15.23 1.59 -8.43
C LEU A 571 -14.74 0.27 -7.82
N ASN A 572 -13.75 -0.38 -8.43
CA ASN A 572 -13.16 -1.60 -7.88
C ASN A 572 -12.48 -1.33 -6.54
N GLU A 573 -11.63 -0.30 -6.44
CA GLU A 573 -10.96 0.07 -5.19
C GLU A 573 -11.96 0.32 -4.06
N VAL A 574 -12.99 1.14 -4.28
CA VAL A 574 -14.02 1.44 -3.28
C VAL A 574 -14.82 0.18 -2.89
N THR A 575 -15.13 -0.70 -3.86
CA THR A 575 -15.82 -1.97 -3.59
C THR A 575 -15.03 -2.85 -2.63
N ASP A 576 -13.71 -2.85 -2.74
CA ASP A 576 -12.82 -3.69 -1.94
C ASP A 576 -12.41 -3.04 -0.60
N LEU A 577 -12.73 -1.75 -0.40
CA LEU A 577 -12.55 -1.01 0.86
C LEU A 577 -13.76 -1.06 1.80
N VAL A 578 -14.89 -1.61 1.37
CA VAL A 578 -16.14 -1.64 2.15
C VAL A 578 -16.76 -3.03 2.16
N GLU A 579 -17.57 -3.31 3.19
CA GLU A 579 -18.36 -4.54 3.30
C GLU A 579 -19.88 -4.26 3.35
N ALA A 580 -20.28 -3.03 3.67
CA ALA A 580 -21.65 -2.54 3.59
C ALA A 580 -21.67 -1.12 3.00
N PRO A 581 -21.89 -0.95 1.68
CA PRO A 581 -21.76 0.35 1.04
C PRO A 581 -23.00 1.24 1.22
N GLN A 582 -22.79 2.52 1.55
CA GLN A 582 -23.81 3.56 1.51
C GLN A 582 -23.28 4.82 0.81
N ALA A 583 -23.91 5.26 -0.28
CA ALA A 583 -23.49 6.47 -0.98
C ALA A 583 -23.96 7.75 -0.25
N VAL A 584 -23.08 8.76 -0.24
CA VAL A 584 -23.30 10.09 0.34
C VAL A 584 -22.93 11.13 -0.72
N LEU A 585 -23.90 11.93 -1.14
CA LEU A 585 -23.68 13.09 -2.01
C LEU A 585 -23.21 14.28 -1.17
N GLY A 586 -22.01 14.79 -1.46
CA GLY A 586 -21.43 15.98 -0.84
C GLY A 586 -21.27 17.13 -1.84
N THR A 587 -21.07 18.33 -1.31
CA THR A 587 -20.76 19.54 -2.09
C THR A 587 -19.53 20.27 -1.56
N PHE A 588 -18.96 21.15 -2.37
CA PHE A 588 -17.92 22.07 -1.96
C PHE A 588 -18.18 23.46 -2.53
N GLU A 589 -17.45 24.46 -2.05
CA GLU A 589 -17.65 25.84 -2.46
C GLU A 589 -17.33 26.04 -3.94
N ALA A 590 -18.23 26.70 -4.67
CA ALA A 590 -18.14 26.84 -6.13
C ALA A 590 -16.88 27.59 -6.61
N HIS A 591 -16.27 28.45 -5.77
CA HIS A 591 -15.04 29.16 -6.14
C HIS A 591 -13.85 28.22 -6.38
N TYR A 592 -13.86 27.01 -5.81
CA TYR A 592 -12.80 26.03 -6.10
C TYR A 592 -12.85 25.53 -7.55
N LEU A 593 -13.96 25.70 -8.28
CA LEU A 593 -14.03 25.41 -9.71
C LEU A 593 -13.15 26.34 -10.57
N GLU A 594 -12.57 27.40 -9.99
CA GLU A 594 -11.52 28.19 -10.62
C GLU A 594 -10.19 27.43 -10.74
N LEU A 595 -9.98 26.40 -9.89
CA LEU A 595 -8.84 25.51 -10.02
C LEU A 595 -8.98 24.61 -11.26
N PRO A 596 -7.86 24.20 -11.88
CA PRO A 596 -7.92 23.27 -12.99
C PRO A 596 -8.62 21.95 -12.59
N ALA A 597 -9.57 21.50 -13.39
CA ALA A 597 -10.34 20.28 -13.12
C ALA A 597 -9.46 19.03 -12.83
N PRO A 598 -8.31 18.80 -13.51
CA PRO A 598 -7.42 17.68 -13.16
C PRO A 598 -6.91 17.70 -11.71
N VAL A 599 -6.71 18.89 -11.13
CA VAL A 599 -6.31 19.04 -9.71
C VAL A 599 -7.45 18.56 -8.82
N LEU A 600 -8.66 19.07 -9.03
CA LEU A 600 -9.85 18.72 -8.24
C LEU A 600 -10.15 17.21 -8.32
N ILE A 601 -10.14 16.66 -9.53
CA ILE A 601 -10.38 15.23 -9.79
C ILE A 601 -9.30 14.37 -9.15
N SER A 602 -8.02 14.75 -9.23
CA SER A 602 -6.94 14.00 -8.60
C SER A 602 -7.07 13.98 -7.09
N VAL A 603 -7.47 15.09 -6.47
CA VAL A 603 -7.73 15.18 -5.02
C VAL A 603 -8.87 14.24 -4.62
N MET A 604 -10.02 14.33 -5.29
CA MET A 604 -11.17 13.47 -4.99
C MET A 604 -10.83 11.99 -5.13
N LYS A 605 -10.25 11.59 -6.28
CA LYS A 605 -10.04 10.18 -6.59
C LYS A 605 -8.90 9.57 -5.78
N LYS A 606 -7.71 10.16 -5.83
CA LYS A 606 -6.49 9.52 -5.29
C LYS A 606 -6.37 9.64 -3.78
N HIS A 607 -6.72 10.79 -3.23
CA HIS A 607 -6.53 11.04 -1.80
C HIS A 607 -7.75 10.70 -0.97
N GLN A 608 -8.95 10.65 -1.55
CA GLN A 608 -10.21 10.50 -0.81
C GLN A 608 -11.10 9.35 -1.29
N ARG A 609 -10.82 8.78 -2.48
CA ARG A 609 -11.64 7.74 -3.12
C ARG A 609 -13.09 8.20 -3.35
N TYR A 610 -13.25 9.48 -3.68
CA TYR A 610 -14.54 10.10 -4.01
C TYR A 610 -14.73 10.15 -5.52
N PHE A 611 -15.98 9.95 -5.94
CA PHE A 611 -16.39 10.01 -7.33
C PHE A 611 -16.68 11.46 -7.74
N PRO A 612 -15.98 12.02 -8.74
CA PRO A 612 -16.30 13.35 -9.24
C PRO A 612 -17.68 13.35 -9.91
N VAL A 613 -18.46 14.41 -9.71
CA VAL A 613 -19.77 14.56 -10.35
C VAL A 613 -19.69 15.58 -11.48
N THR A 614 -20.31 15.23 -12.60
CA THR A 614 -20.34 16.07 -13.81
C THR A 614 -21.78 16.35 -14.24
N ARG A 615 -21.97 17.46 -14.94
CA ARG A 615 -23.21 17.76 -15.64
C ARG A 615 -22.87 18.16 -17.07
N ALA A 616 -23.44 17.44 -18.05
CA ALA A 616 -23.12 17.61 -19.47
C ALA A 616 -21.60 17.58 -19.76
N GLY A 617 -20.89 16.64 -19.13
CA GLY A 617 -19.44 16.44 -19.30
C GLY A 617 -18.54 17.47 -18.60
N ARG A 618 -19.09 18.42 -17.85
CA ARG A 618 -18.31 19.39 -17.06
C ARG A 618 -18.38 19.07 -15.58
N LEU A 619 -17.24 19.14 -14.90
CA LEU A 619 -17.16 19.00 -13.45
C LEU A 619 -18.02 20.08 -12.77
N ILE A 620 -18.82 19.67 -11.79
CA ILE A 620 -19.58 20.58 -10.92
C ILE A 620 -19.06 20.48 -9.48
N ASN A 621 -19.54 21.35 -8.59
CA ASN A 621 -19.09 21.42 -7.19
C ASN A 621 -19.69 20.32 -6.28
N HIS A 622 -19.78 19.10 -6.79
CA HIS A 622 -20.34 17.94 -6.11
C HIS A 622 -19.45 16.72 -6.29
N PHE A 623 -19.54 15.80 -5.33
CA PHE A 623 -18.87 14.51 -5.35
C PHE A 623 -19.75 13.47 -4.67
N VAL A 624 -19.51 12.19 -4.94
CA VAL A 624 -20.12 11.09 -4.21
C VAL A 624 -19.04 10.33 -3.45
N ALA A 625 -19.23 10.15 -2.15
CA ALA A 625 -18.43 9.27 -1.30
C ALA A 625 -19.25 8.02 -0.94
N VAL A 626 -18.60 6.92 -0.58
CA VAL A 626 -19.27 5.66 -0.21
C VAL A 626 -18.82 5.27 1.18
N ALA A 627 -19.69 5.39 2.19
CA ALA A 627 -19.49 4.97 3.59
C ALA A 627 -19.50 3.44 3.75
N ASN A 628 -18.88 2.94 4.82
CA ASN A 628 -18.91 1.52 5.18
C ASN A 628 -19.93 1.24 6.30
N SER A 629 -21.20 1.49 5.99
CA SER A 629 -22.35 1.17 6.84
C SER A 629 -23.54 0.75 5.98
N ASN A 630 -24.36 -0.18 6.46
CA ASN A 630 -25.60 -0.55 5.79
C ASN A 630 -26.67 0.57 5.85
N GLU A 631 -26.64 1.36 6.93
CA GLU A 631 -27.46 2.55 7.12
C GLU A 631 -26.67 3.57 7.96
N LEU A 632 -26.71 4.85 7.57
CA LEU A 632 -26.15 5.93 8.37
C LEU A 632 -27.27 6.53 9.22
N ALA A 633 -27.14 6.46 10.54
CA ALA A 633 -28.09 7.11 11.46
C ALA A 633 -28.06 8.65 11.33
N HIS A 634 -26.90 9.20 10.95
CA HIS A 634 -26.64 10.64 10.83
C HIS A 634 -25.89 10.97 9.53
N PRO A 635 -26.52 10.78 8.36
CA PRO A 635 -25.86 11.00 7.07
C PRO A 635 -25.43 12.46 6.85
N GLU A 636 -26.05 13.42 7.54
CA GLU A 636 -25.66 14.83 7.55
C GLU A 636 -24.28 15.06 8.18
N VAL A 637 -23.97 14.36 9.27
CA VAL A 637 -22.70 14.49 10.00
C VAL A 637 -21.55 13.92 9.17
N VAL A 638 -21.76 12.72 8.62
CA VAL A 638 -20.79 12.06 7.73
C VAL A 638 -20.52 12.91 6.49
N ARG A 639 -21.57 13.50 5.91
CA ARG A 639 -21.44 14.41 4.77
C ARG A 639 -20.62 15.65 5.11
N GLU A 640 -20.93 16.33 6.21
CA GLU A 640 -20.18 17.51 6.66
C GLU A 640 -18.69 17.21 6.84
N GLY A 641 -18.35 16.02 7.37
CA GLY A 641 -16.97 15.55 7.46
C GLY A 641 -16.30 15.40 6.10
N TYR A 642 -16.92 14.66 5.16
CA TYR A 642 -16.39 14.51 3.80
C TYR A 642 -16.20 15.86 3.08
N GLU A 643 -17.15 16.78 3.24
CA GLU A 643 -17.06 18.13 2.68
C GLU A 643 -15.92 18.94 3.33
N GLY A 644 -15.74 18.81 4.65
CA GLY A 644 -14.64 19.42 5.40
C GLY A 644 -13.26 19.01 4.88
N VAL A 645 -13.09 17.72 4.61
CA VAL A 645 -11.82 17.17 4.11
C VAL A 645 -11.52 17.67 2.71
N ILE A 646 -12.51 17.64 1.81
CA ILE A 646 -12.36 18.16 0.44
C ILE A 646 -12.04 19.65 0.46
N ARG A 647 -12.74 20.44 1.28
CA ARG A 647 -12.48 21.88 1.44
C ARG A 647 -11.03 22.12 1.88
N ALA A 648 -10.53 21.38 2.86
CA ALA A 648 -9.15 21.53 3.34
C ALA A 648 -8.13 21.22 2.23
N ARG A 649 -8.32 20.12 1.49
CA ARG A 649 -7.43 19.74 0.37
C ARG A 649 -7.49 20.73 -0.79
N TYR A 650 -8.65 21.28 -1.09
CA TYR A 650 -8.78 22.32 -2.11
C TYR A 650 -8.21 23.67 -1.67
N ALA A 651 -8.27 24.00 -0.38
CA ALA A 651 -7.59 25.17 0.16
C ALA A 651 -6.07 25.06 -0.03
N ASP A 652 -5.48 23.89 0.23
CA ASP A 652 -4.07 23.61 -0.05
C ASP A 652 -3.74 23.72 -1.54
N ALA A 653 -4.54 23.06 -2.39
CA ALA A 653 -4.37 23.14 -3.84
C ALA A 653 -4.49 24.58 -4.36
N ALA A 654 -5.42 25.38 -3.82
CA ALA A 654 -5.56 26.79 -4.16
C ALA A 654 -4.37 27.63 -3.70
N TYR A 655 -3.83 27.35 -2.52
CA TYR A 655 -2.61 27.99 -2.04
C TYR A 655 -1.43 27.72 -2.98
N PHE A 656 -1.19 26.46 -3.35
CA PHE A 656 -0.13 26.08 -4.28
C PHE A 656 -0.33 26.69 -5.66
N TYR A 657 -1.56 26.61 -6.20
CA TYR A 657 -1.88 27.16 -7.50
C TYR A 657 -1.64 28.67 -7.56
N ARG A 658 -2.06 29.43 -6.54
CA ARG A 658 -1.79 30.88 -6.45
C ARG A 658 -0.29 31.19 -6.33
N ALA A 659 0.43 30.43 -5.50
CA ALA A 659 1.88 30.61 -5.35
C ALA A 659 2.60 30.37 -6.69
N ASP A 660 2.25 29.30 -7.39
CA ASP A 660 2.88 28.92 -8.65
C ASP A 660 2.54 29.89 -9.80
N THR A 661 1.27 30.33 -9.88
CA THR A 661 0.79 31.26 -10.93
C THR A 661 1.18 32.71 -10.70
N SER A 662 1.75 33.05 -9.54
CA SER A 662 2.33 34.38 -9.27
C SER A 662 3.62 34.65 -10.05
N ARG A 663 4.22 33.60 -10.65
CA ARG A 663 5.44 33.66 -11.45
C ARG A 663 5.23 32.96 -12.78
N LYS A 664 6.03 33.30 -13.80
CA LYS A 664 6.01 32.59 -15.08
C LYS A 664 6.66 31.21 -14.93
N LEU A 665 6.18 30.21 -15.69
CA LEU A 665 6.72 28.85 -15.71
C LEU A 665 8.24 28.82 -15.94
N GLU A 666 8.75 29.68 -16.83
CA GLU A 666 10.18 29.83 -17.14
C GLU A 666 11.05 30.12 -15.90
N THR A 667 10.51 30.82 -14.89
CA THR A 667 11.25 31.15 -13.66
C THR A 667 11.55 29.93 -12.79
N PHE A 668 10.87 28.80 -13.04
CA PHE A 668 11.10 27.54 -12.34
C PHE A 668 12.22 26.72 -12.98
N VAL A 669 12.58 26.96 -14.25
CA VAL A 669 13.61 26.19 -14.98
C VAL A 669 14.96 26.20 -14.24
N PRO A 670 15.51 27.34 -13.78
CA PRO A 670 16.81 27.33 -13.07
C PRO A 670 16.79 26.49 -11.78
N ARG A 671 15.63 26.34 -11.14
CA ARG A 671 15.49 25.55 -9.91
C ARG A 671 15.68 24.05 -10.16
N LEU A 672 15.54 23.57 -11.40
CA LEU A 672 15.82 22.18 -11.77
C LEU A 672 17.28 21.76 -11.50
N ALA A 673 18.20 22.71 -11.32
CA ALA A 673 19.58 22.44 -10.89
C ALA A 673 19.64 21.74 -9.52
N THR A 674 18.63 21.96 -8.66
CA THR A 674 18.55 21.36 -7.33
C THR A 674 18.06 19.91 -7.35
N LEU A 675 17.39 19.50 -8.42
CA LEU A 675 16.83 18.16 -8.58
C LEU A 675 17.84 17.27 -9.32
N THR A 676 18.46 16.32 -8.62
CA THR A 676 19.42 15.41 -9.27
C THR A 676 18.71 14.42 -10.18
N PHE A 677 19.11 14.35 -11.46
CA PHE A 677 18.67 13.27 -12.36
C PHE A 677 19.47 11.99 -12.08
N HIS A 678 20.79 12.09 -12.11
CA HIS A 678 21.70 11.01 -11.74
C HIS A 678 23.09 11.58 -11.40
N ALA A 679 23.78 11.04 -10.40
CA ALA A 679 25.04 11.60 -9.89
C ALA A 679 26.13 11.82 -10.97
N ARG A 680 26.13 11.01 -12.03
CA ARG A 680 27.05 11.14 -13.18
C ARG A 680 26.47 11.85 -14.41
N LEU A 681 25.16 12.06 -14.47
CA LEU A 681 24.48 12.69 -15.62
C LEU A 681 23.99 14.12 -15.32
N GLY A 682 24.18 14.57 -14.09
CA GLY A 682 23.85 15.91 -13.63
C GLY A 682 22.44 16.03 -13.03
N SER A 683 21.99 17.27 -12.96
CA SER A 683 20.69 17.72 -12.52
C SER A 683 19.62 17.56 -13.60
N MET A 684 18.36 17.83 -13.24
CA MET A 684 17.27 17.92 -14.18
C MET A 684 17.40 19.16 -15.08
N LEU A 685 18.12 20.21 -14.64
CA LEU A 685 18.45 21.34 -15.51
C LEU A 685 19.44 20.91 -16.61
N ASP A 686 20.51 20.21 -16.24
CA ASP A 686 21.48 19.67 -17.23
C ASP A 686 20.78 18.77 -18.25
N ARG A 687 19.77 18.01 -17.80
CA ARG A 687 18.92 17.21 -18.69
C ARG A 687 18.09 18.10 -19.63
N VAL A 688 17.42 19.13 -19.13
CA VAL A 688 16.65 20.08 -19.96
C VAL A 688 17.55 20.75 -21.01
N GLU A 689 18.77 21.16 -20.65
CA GLU A 689 19.75 21.72 -21.60
C GLU A 689 20.15 20.71 -22.69
N ARG A 690 20.33 19.43 -22.33
CA ARG A 690 20.51 18.37 -23.33
C ARG A 690 19.28 18.22 -24.22
N LEU A 691 18.06 18.26 -23.66
CA LEU A 691 16.83 18.16 -24.46
C LEU A 691 16.67 19.31 -25.44
N GLN A 692 17.04 20.53 -25.06
CA GLN A 692 17.08 21.67 -26.00
C GLN A 692 18.02 21.40 -27.19
N SER A 693 19.05 20.58 -27.00
CA SER A 693 20.00 20.20 -28.06
C SER A 693 19.56 18.95 -28.85
N VAL A 694 18.98 17.95 -28.18
CA VAL A 694 18.53 16.69 -28.82
C VAL A 694 17.24 16.89 -29.60
N ALA A 695 16.29 17.65 -29.07
CA ALA A 695 14.95 17.76 -29.64
C ALA A 695 14.96 18.32 -31.08
N PRO A 696 15.74 19.35 -31.45
CA PRO A 696 15.86 19.80 -32.84
C PRO A 696 16.36 18.70 -33.81
N HIS A 697 17.31 17.86 -33.38
CA HIS A 697 17.78 16.75 -34.20
C HIS A 697 16.68 15.71 -34.44
N VAL A 698 15.93 15.36 -33.38
CA VAL A 698 14.78 14.44 -33.48
C VAL A 698 13.68 15.04 -34.37
N THR A 699 13.39 16.33 -34.23
CA THR A 699 12.42 17.06 -35.06
C THR A 699 12.77 16.99 -36.55
N LEU A 700 14.05 17.18 -36.90
CA LEU A 700 14.52 17.05 -38.28
C LEU A 700 14.36 15.62 -38.82
N MET A 701 14.63 14.60 -38.00
CA MET A 701 14.43 13.20 -38.37
C MET A 701 12.96 12.87 -38.61
N LEU A 702 12.04 13.55 -37.92
CA LEU A 702 10.59 13.38 -38.08
C LEU A 702 10.02 14.18 -39.27
N GLY A 703 10.85 14.96 -39.98
CA GLY A 703 10.44 15.77 -41.12
C GLY A 703 9.49 16.92 -40.78
N ALA A 704 9.63 17.51 -39.58
CA ALA A 704 8.80 18.63 -39.15
C ALA A 704 9.16 19.94 -39.89
N ASP A 705 8.22 20.87 -39.97
CA ASP A 705 8.45 22.19 -40.57
C ASP A 705 9.09 23.20 -39.58
N GLY A 706 9.48 24.38 -40.08
CA GLY A 706 10.16 25.39 -39.25
C GLY A 706 9.30 26.00 -38.14
N ALA A 707 7.97 25.96 -38.26
CA ALA A 707 7.07 26.40 -37.19
C ALA A 707 7.00 25.33 -36.09
N GLU A 708 6.89 24.05 -36.47
CA GLU A 708 6.98 22.92 -35.55
C GLU A 708 8.33 22.88 -34.82
N GLU A 709 9.44 23.20 -35.49
CA GLU A 709 10.77 23.29 -34.87
C GLU A 709 10.84 24.37 -33.79
N ALA A 710 10.25 25.55 -34.03
CA ALA A 710 10.18 26.61 -33.04
C ALA A 710 9.35 26.20 -31.80
N VAL A 711 8.23 25.49 -32.02
CA VAL A 711 7.41 24.94 -30.93
C VAL A 711 8.21 23.94 -30.10
N VAL A 712 8.92 23.00 -30.74
CA VAL A 712 9.73 22.01 -30.03
C VAL A 712 10.86 22.68 -29.25
N ALA A 713 11.55 23.66 -29.84
CA ALA A 713 12.63 24.37 -29.16
C ALA A 713 12.13 25.09 -27.90
N ARG A 714 11.00 25.80 -27.99
CA ARG A 714 10.41 26.49 -26.83
C ARG A 714 9.88 25.51 -25.79
N ALA A 715 9.20 24.44 -26.21
CA ALA A 715 8.71 23.40 -25.31
C ALA A 715 9.85 22.66 -24.59
N ALA A 716 10.95 22.36 -25.29
CA ALA A 716 12.15 21.78 -24.68
C ALA A 716 12.76 22.72 -23.63
N ALA A 717 12.79 24.03 -23.89
CA ALA A 717 13.32 25.01 -22.96
C ALA A 717 12.53 25.14 -21.65
N LEU A 718 11.22 24.93 -21.72
CA LEU A 718 10.31 24.95 -20.56
C LEU A 718 10.03 23.56 -19.99
N SER A 719 10.55 22.51 -20.63
CA SER A 719 10.22 21.14 -20.26
C SER A 719 10.61 20.85 -18.81
N LYS A 720 9.75 20.09 -18.12
CA LYS A 720 9.95 19.67 -16.72
C LYS A 720 10.01 20.81 -15.70
N ALA A 721 9.84 22.08 -16.09
CA ALA A 721 9.81 23.22 -15.17
C ALA A 721 8.73 23.07 -14.10
N ASP A 722 7.64 22.39 -14.44
CA ASP A 722 6.54 22.07 -13.55
C ASP A 722 6.97 21.21 -12.36
N LEU A 723 8.02 20.38 -12.46
CA LEU A 723 8.55 19.59 -11.33
C LEU A 723 9.01 20.45 -10.14
N MET A 724 9.27 21.74 -10.35
CA MET A 724 9.68 22.68 -9.31
C MET A 724 8.54 23.58 -8.81
N THR A 725 7.31 23.37 -9.28
CA THR A 725 6.13 24.09 -8.80
C THR A 725 5.57 23.38 -7.56
N ASN A 726 5.02 24.15 -6.63
CA ASN A 726 4.51 23.60 -5.37
C ASN A 726 3.40 22.56 -5.63
N MET A 727 2.54 22.79 -6.62
CA MET A 727 1.48 21.87 -7.00
C MET A 727 2.00 20.48 -7.43
N VAL A 728 3.05 20.43 -8.25
CA VAL A 728 3.58 19.13 -8.75
C VAL A 728 4.48 18.48 -7.72
N VAL A 729 5.18 19.26 -6.88
CA VAL A 729 5.90 18.73 -5.72
C VAL A 729 4.93 17.99 -4.79
N GLU A 730 3.75 18.56 -4.52
CA GLU A 730 2.71 17.89 -3.73
C GLU A 730 2.04 16.75 -4.51
N MET A 731 1.70 16.97 -5.79
CA MET A 731 0.91 16.07 -6.61
C MET A 731 1.66 15.66 -7.88
N THR A 732 2.71 14.86 -7.72
CA THR A 732 3.62 14.44 -8.81
C THR A 732 2.91 13.78 -9.99
N SER A 733 1.75 13.15 -9.78
CA SER A 733 0.96 12.59 -10.87
C SER A 733 0.34 13.60 -11.84
N LEU A 734 0.35 14.89 -11.49
CA LEU A 734 -0.10 15.98 -12.35
C LEU A 734 1.03 16.59 -13.20
N GLN A 735 2.25 16.04 -13.13
CA GLN A 735 3.35 16.46 -14.01
C GLN A 735 2.95 16.37 -15.49
N GLY A 736 3.46 17.29 -16.30
CA GLY A 736 3.07 17.50 -17.69
C GLY A 736 1.73 18.23 -17.84
N ILE A 737 0.69 17.79 -17.12
CA ILE A 737 -0.64 18.42 -17.14
C ILE A 737 -0.55 19.84 -16.56
N MET A 738 0.06 19.99 -15.38
CA MET A 738 0.30 21.31 -14.81
C MET A 738 1.30 22.11 -15.63
N GLY A 739 2.29 21.47 -16.25
CA GLY A 739 3.19 22.11 -17.20
C GLY A 739 2.44 22.80 -18.36
N GLU A 740 1.47 22.14 -18.97
CA GLU A 740 0.60 22.72 -20.00
C GLU A 740 -0.23 23.89 -19.45
N ILE A 741 -0.92 23.69 -18.33
CA ILE A 741 -1.76 24.73 -17.71
C ILE A 741 -0.95 25.98 -17.36
N TYR A 742 0.23 25.81 -16.75
CA TYR A 742 1.09 26.92 -16.37
C TYR A 742 1.79 27.57 -17.56
N ALA A 743 2.11 26.82 -18.62
CA ALA A 743 2.61 27.40 -19.86
C ALA A 743 1.56 28.33 -20.50
N LEU A 744 0.30 27.86 -20.60
CA LEU A 744 -0.82 28.69 -21.08
C LEU A 744 -1.03 29.92 -20.19
N HIS A 745 -1.01 29.75 -18.88
CA HIS A 745 -1.13 30.88 -17.92
C HIS A 745 0.03 31.88 -18.04
N SER A 746 1.23 31.40 -18.40
CA SER A 746 2.41 32.24 -18.62
C SER A 746 2.39 32.98 -19.96
N GLY A 747 1.39 32.71 -20.82
CA GLY A 747 1.22 33.32 -22.14
C GLY A 747 1.93 32.57 -23.28
N GLU A 748 2.32 31.31 -23.09
CA GLU A 748 2.90 30.48 -24.16
C GLU A 748 1.83 30.05 -25.18
N GLU A 749 2.25 29.74 -26.40
CA GLU A 749 1.36 29.24 -27.45
C GLU A 749 0.78 27.86 -27.07
N ALA A 750 -0.47 27.59 -27.49
CA ALA A 750 -1.14 26.33 -27.19
C ALA A 750 -0.37 25.10 -27.68
N ALA A 751 0.32 25.20 -28.83
CA ALA A 751 1.16 24.12 -29.35
C ALA A 751 2.38 23.82 -28.45
N VAL A 752 2.98 24.85 -27.84
CA VAL A 752 4.09 24.69 -26.88
C VAL A 752 3.58 24.02 -25.60
N ALA A 753 2.47 24.51 -25.06
CA ALA A 753 1.87 23.95 -23.86
C ALA A 753 1.45 22.47 -24.05
N GLN A 754 0.84 22.15 -25.19
CA GLN A 754 0.49 20.78 -25.57
C GLN A 754 1.74 19.89 -25.65
N ALA A 755 2.82 20.37 -26.29
CA ALA A 755 4.06 19.61 -26.41
C ALA A 755 4.72 19.32 -25.04
N ILE A 756 4.65 20.25 -24.10
CA ILE A 756 5.12 20.05 -22.71
C ILE A 756 4.37 18.90 -22.03
N ARG A 757 3.03 18.84 -22.18
CA ARG A 757 2.23 17.71 -21.65
C ARG A 757 2.58 16.41 -22.36
N GLU A 758 2.64 16.43 -23.68
CA GLU A 758 2.85 15.24 -24.51
C GLU A 758 4.25 14.62 -24.37
N GLN A 759 5.25 15.37 -23.88
CA GLN A 759 6.58 14.84 -23.56
C GLN A 759 6.53 13.55 -22.72
N TYR A 760 5.62 13.49 -21.76
CA TYR A 760 5.48 12.35 -20.84
C TYR A 760 4.74 11.17 -21.45
N LEU A 761 4.03 11.37 -22.58
CA LEU A 761 3.21 10.33 -23.20
C LEU A 761 4.04 9.34 -24.04
N PRO A 762 3.65 8.06 -24.12
CA PRO A 762 2.70 7.39 -23.22
C PRO A 762 3.35 7.13 -21.84
N ARG A 763 2.59 7.27 -20.75
CA ARG A 763 3.08 7.12 -19.36
C ARG A 763 3.00 5.69 -18.84
N PHE A 764 2.16 4.85 -19.44
CA PHE A 764 1.99 3.43 -19.11
C PHE A 764 1.48 2.68 -20.35
N ALA A 765 1.47 1.35 -20.31
CA ALA A 765 0.97 0.54 -21.42
C ALA A 765 -0.53 0.82 -21.63
N GLY A 766 -0.93 1.15 -22.87
CA GLY A 766 -2.31 1.53 -23.19
C GLY A 766 -2.65 3.02 -22.99
N ASP A 767 -1.71 3.85 -22.51
CA ASP A 767 -1.90 5.32 -22.46
C ASP A 767 -1.90 5.92 -23.88
N ALA A 768 -2.43 7.13 -24.02
CA ALA A 768 -2.47 7.83 -25.30
C ALA A 768 -1.04 8.12 -25.83
N ALA A 769 -0.85 8.03 -27.14
CA ALA A 769 0.34 8.54 -27.81
C ALA A 769 0.29 10.07 -27.94
N PRO A 770 1.44 10.75 -28.08
CA PRO A 770 1.47 12.17 -28.46
C PRO A 770 0.63 12.42 -29.72
N ALA A 771 -0.30 13.38 -29.66
CA ALA A 771 -1.18 13.68 -30.79
C ALA A 771 -0.54 14.69 -31.76
N SER A 772 0.38 15.52 -31.28
CA SER A 772 1.10 16.51 -32.08
C SER A 772 2.49 16.01 -32.46
N ARG A 773 2.98 16.38 -33.65
CA ARG A 773 4.36 16.08 -34.06
C ARG A 773 5.40 16.75 -33.14
N PRO A 774 5.22 18.02 -32.69
CA PRO A 774 6.11 18.61 -31.68
C PRO A 774 6.15 17.84 -30.36
N GLY A 775 4.99 17.37 -29.86
CA GLY A 775 4.92 16.54 -28.66
C GLY A 775 5.59 15.19 -28.83
N LEU A 776 5.42 14.53 -29.99
CA LEU A 776 6.14 13.29 -30.33
C LEU A 776 7.66 13.52 -30.35
N ALA A 777 8.12 14.60 -30.99
CA ALA A 777 9.54 14.94 -31.05
C ALA A 777 10.15 15.12 -29.66
N LEU A 778 9.50 15.92 -28.80
CA LEU A 778 9.98 16.16 -27.44
C LEU A 778 9.91 14.90 -26.57
N SER A 779 8.86 14.09 -26.74
CA SER A 779 8.69 12.80 -26.07
C SER A 779 9.78 11.80 -26.42
N LEU A 780 10.11 11.68 -27.72
CA LEU A 780 11.20 10.83 -28.21
C LEU A 780 12.55 11.34 -27.71
N ALA A 781 12.84 12.63 -27.85
CA ALA A 781 14.08 13.22 -27.35
C ALA A 781 14.30 12.93 -25.86
N ASP A 782 13.25 13.07 -25.04
CA ASP A 782 13.30 12.80 -23.60
C ASP A 782 13.61 11.35 -23.26
N LYS A 783 12.98 10.41 -23.96
CA LYS A 783 13.17 8.96 -23.75
C LYS A 783 14.52 8.49 -24.28
N LEU A 784 14.97 9.02 -25.42
CA LEU A 784 16.27 8.71 -26.02
C LEU A 784 17.43 9.23 -25.14
N ASP A 785 17.35 10.46 -24.62
CA ASP A 785 18.34 11.01 -23.66
C ASP A 785 18.45 10.14 -22.41
N ALA A 786 17.31 9.79 -21.81
CA ALA A 786 17.28 8.97 -20.61
C ALA A 786 17.88 7.58 -20.84
N LEU A 787 17.48 6.89 -21.92
CA LEU A 787 18.00 5.56 -22.26
C LEU A 787 19.51 5.61 -22.46
N ILE A 788 20.01 6.46 -23.36
CA ILE A 788 21.43 6.43 -23.70
C ILE A 788 22.32 6.86 -22.53
N GLY A 789 21.91 7.88 -21.78
CA GLY A 789 22.64 8.35 -20.61
C GLY A 789 22.73 7.30 -19.51
N LEU A 790 21.61 6.64 -19.17
CA LEU A 790 21.57 5.63 -18.11
C LEU A 790 22.31 4.35 -18.49
N PHE A 791 22.27 3.92 -19.75
CA PHE A 791 23.10 2.82 -20.24
C PHE A 791 24.60 3.16 -20.19
N ALA A 792 25.00 4.39 -20.54
CA ALA A 792 26.40 4.82 -20.48
C ALA A 792 26.99 4.82 -19.05
N VAL A 793 26.15 5.00 -18.03
CA VAL A 793 26.57 4.92 -16.61
C VAL A 793 26.30 3.56 -15.98
N LYS A 794 25.87 2.57 -16.76
CA LYS A 794 25.53 1.19 -16.33
C LYS A 794 24.38 1.14 -15.30
N ALA A 795 23.45 2.08 -15.35
CA ALA A 795 22.24 2.13 -14.51
C ALA A 795 21.07 1.37 -15.18
N ASN A 796 21.36 0.20 -15.71
CA ASN A 796 20.43 -0.59 -16.53
C ASN A 796 19.43 -1.32 -15.61
N PRO A 797 18.19 -1.63 -16.07
CA PRO A 797 17.25 -2.41 -15.28
C PRO A 797 17.78 -3.83 -15.03
N THR A 798 17.60 -4.36 -13.82
CA THR A 798 18.03 -5.72 -13.42
C THR A 798 16.86 -6.49 -12.79
N GLY A 799 16.65 -7.74 -13.21
CA GLY A 799 15.52 -8.55 -12.71
C GLY A 799 14.18 -7.83 -12.85
N SER A 800 13.45 -7.65 -11.75
CA SER A 800 12.22 -6.85 -11.66
C SER A 800 12.47 -5.34 -11.46
N ALA A 801 13.64 -4.94 -10.93
CA ALA A 801 13.95 -3.54 -10.63
C ALA A 801 14.14 -2.70 -11.91
N ASP A 802 13.50 -1.53 -11.94
CA ASP A 802 13.65 -0.49 -12.97
C ASP A 802 13.45 0.90 -12.35
N PRO A 803 14.44 1.40 -11.58
CA PRO A 803 14.29 2.61 -10.78
C PRO A 803 14.09 3.89 -11.61
N PHE A 804 14.49 3.87 -12.88
CA PHE A 804 14.38 5.01 -13.79
C PHE A 804 13.29 4.84 -14.86
N GLY A 805 12.53 3.74 -14.81
CA GLY A 805 11.43 3.48 -15.75
C GLY A 805 11.88 3.27 -17.21
N LEU A 806 13.08 2.73 -17.44
CA LEU A 806 13.64 2.54 -18.78
C LEU A 806 12.82 1.56 -19.63
N ARG A 807 12.22 0.51 -19.04
CA ARG A 807 11.34 -0.43 -19.76
C ARG A 807 10.14 0.30 -20.35
N ARG A 808 9.55 1.18 -19.55
CA ARG A 808 8.40 2.02 -19.93
C ARG A 808 8.81 3.07 -20.97
N ALA A 809 9.98 3.70 -20.83
CA ALA A 809 10.50 4.62 -21.83
C ALA A 809 10.71 3.94 -23.19
N ALA A 810 11.31 2.74 -23.21
CA ALA A 810 11.51 1.97 -24.43
C ALA A 810 10.18 1.56 -25.09
N LEU A 811 9.22 1.06 -24.31
CA LEU A 811 7.86 0.78 -24.81
C LEU A 811 7.17 2.03 -25.34
N GLY A 812 7.37 3.18 -24.68
CA GLY A 812 6.80 4.45 -25.12
C GLY A 812 7.35 4.95 -26.45
N ILE A 813 8.63 4.70 -26.75
CA ILE A 813 9.21 4.97 -28.08
C ILE A 813 8.53 4.08 -29.13
N VAL A 814 8.46 2.76 -28.89
CA VAL A 814 7.89 1.78 -29.82
C VAL A 814 6.42 2.09 -30.10
N ASN A 815 5.61 2.16 -29.06
CA ASN A 815 4.17 2.38 -29.18
C ASN A 815 3.86 3.77 -29.72
N GLY A 816 4.62 4.79 -29.34
CA GLY A 816 4.47 6.15 -29.87
C GLY A 816 4.65 6.18 -31.39
N LEU A 817 5.77 5.63 -31.89
CA LEU A 817 6.06 5.59 -33.32
C LEU A 817 5.04 4.75 -34.11
N ILE A 818 4.65 3.59 -33.59
CA ILE A 818 3.63 2.72 -34.22
C ILE A 818 2.28 3.43 -34.27
N ALA A 819 1.82 4.00 -33.16
CA ALA A 819 0.51 4.66 -33.07
C ALA A 819 0.41 5.89 -33.98
N THR A 820 1.51 6.63 -34.16
CA THR A 820 1.56 7.79 -35.07
C THR A 820 2.00 7.42 -36.49
N ASN A 821 2.23 6.13 -36.77
CA ASN A 821 2.71 5.60 -38.06
C ASN A 821 3.93 6.40 -38.61
N THR A 822 4.85 6.77 -37.72
CA THR A 822 5.98 7.66 -38.01
C THR A 822 7.28 6.90 -38.26
N ASP A 823 7.86 7.12 -39.44
CA ASP A 823 9.13 6.51 -39.85
C ASP A 823 10.31 7.15 -39.08
N PHE A 824 11.04 6.37 -38.29
CA PHE A 824 12.13 6.86 -37.42
C PHE A 824 13.14 5.75 -37.08
N SER A 825 14.43 6.02 -37.25
CA SER A 825 15.51 5.14 -36.77
C SER A 825 15.81 5.41 -35.29
N VAL A 826 15.57 4.42 -34.44
CA VAL A 826 15.81 4.52 -33.00
C VAL A 826 17.31 4.64 -32.71
N ARG A 827 18.15 3.88 -33.41
CA ARG A 827 19.61 3.90 -33.27
C ARG A 827 20.19 5.25 -33.66
N ASP A 828 19.73 5.86 -34.76
CA ASP A 828 20.18 7.19 -35.14
C ASP A 828 19.76 8.24 -34.11
N GLY A 829 18.55 8.12 -33.56
CA GLY A 829 18.07 8.96 -32.46
C GLY A 829 18.92 8.80 -31.19
N LEU A 830 19.24 7.56 -30.80
CA LEU A 830 20.13 7.26 -29.68
C LEU A 830 21.54 7.79 -29.94
N ALA A 831 22.06 7.68 -31.17
CA ALA A 831 23.37 8.20 -31.55
C ALA A 831 23.43 9.73 -31.53
N ALA A 832 22.34 10.41 -31.88
CA ALA A 832 22.22 11.87 -31.74
C ALA A 832 22.26 12.28 -30.26
N ALA A 833 21.49 11.60 -29.41
CA ALA A 833 21.49 11.84 -27.97
C ALA A 833 22.82 11.47 -27.29
N ALA A 834 23.51 10.44 -27.77
CA ALA A 834 24.80 9.98 -27.24
C ALA A 834 25.88 11.08 -27.29
N LYS A 835 25.91 11.87 -28.37
CA LYS A 835 26.90 12.95 -28.59
C LYS A 835 26.79 14.08 -27.57
N LEU A 836 25.64 14.19 -26.90
CA LEU A 836 25.30 15.28 -25.98
C LEU A 836 25.38 14.85 -24.52
N GLN A 837 25.69 13.57 -24.23
CA GLN A 837 25.84 13.10 -22.86
C GLN A 837 27.09 13.69 -22.19
N PRO A 838 27.05 13.98 -20.88
CA PRO A 838 28.19 14.50 -20.13
C PRO A 838 29.25 13.41 -19.83
N VAL A 839 28.97 12.18 -20.23
CA VAL A 839 29.84 11.01 -20.05
C VAL A 839 30.15 10.38 -21.41
N THR A 840 31.29 9.70 -21.50
CA THR A 840 31.64 8.93 -22.70
C THR A 840 30.62 7.81 -22.92
N VAL A 841 29.92 7.86 -24.04
CA VAL A 841 29.04 6.79 -24.50
C VAL A 841 29.86 5.85 -25.40
N THR A 842 30.06 4.62 -24.96
CA THR A 842 30.74 3.57 -25.74
C THR A 842 29.80 2.97 -26.79
N ASP A 843 30.34 2.39 -27.86
CA ASP A 843 29.55 1.63 -28.84
C ASP A 843 28.76 0.47 -28.19
N GLU A 844 29.31 -0.15 -27.13
CA GLU A 844 28.62 -1.17 -26.33
C GLU A 844 27.33 -0.61 -25.71
N ALA A 845 27.42 0.48 -24.95
CA ALA A 845 26.25 1.15 -24.37
C ALA A 845 25.19 1.56 -25.42
N LEU A 846 25.62 2.05 -26.59
CA LEU A 846 24.71 2.39 -27.68
C LEU A 846 24.00 1.14 -28.25
N ASN A 847 24.75 0.06 -28.48
CA ASN A 847 24.21 -1.21 -28.95
C ASN A 847 23.24 -1.83 -27.93
N ASP A 848 23.59 -1.80 -26.65
CA ASP A 848 22.77 -2.30 -25.56
C ASP A 848 21.46 -1.53 -25.43
N ALA A 849 21.50 -0.19 -25.52
CA ALA A 849 20.31 0.65 -25.50
C ALA A 849 19.40 0.38 -26.71
N ALA A 850 19.97 0.26 -27.91
CA ALA A 850 19.21 -0.07 -29.12
C ALA A 850 18.56 -1.46 -29.02
N ALA A 851 19.32 -2.48 -28.63
CA ALA A 851 18.83 -3.84 -28.42
C ALA A 851 17.78 -3.91 -27.28
N PHE A 852 17.85 -3.00 -26.31
CA PHE A 852 16.86 -2.89 -25.25
C PHE A 852 15.50 -2.40 -25.78
N VAL A 853 15.49 -1.46 -26.74
CA VAL A 853 14.26 -1.02 -27.42
C VAL A 853 13.76 -2.08 -28.39
N GLU A 854 14.65 -2.70 -29.17
CA GLU A 854 14.32 -3.78 -30.12
C GLU A 854 13.64 -4.97 -29.44
N ARG A 855 14.11 -5.40 -28.26
CA ARG A 855 13.43 -6.45 -27.47
C ARG A 855 12.00 -6.10 -27.07
N ARG A 856 11.65 -4.81 -26.98
CA ARG A 856 10.30 -4.35 -26.63
C ARG A 856 9.43 -4.29 -27.87
N LEU A 857 10.00 -3.92 -29.00
CA LEU A 857 9.38 -4.10 -30.30
C LEU A 857 9.06 -5.59 -30.56
N GLN A 858 9.98 -6.51 -30.23
CA GLN A 858 9.71 -7.96 -30.32
C GLN A 858 8.46 -8.37 -29.53
N GLY A 859 8.36 -7.92 -28.27
CA GLY A 859 7.18 -8.18 -27.44
C GLY A 859 5.90 -7.61 -28.03
N VAL A 860 5.94 -6.34 -28.48
CA VAL A 860 4.77 -5.68 -29.12
C VAL A 860 4.34 -6.42 -30.39
N LEU A 861 5.27 -6.85 -31.25
CA LEU A 861 4.95 -7.63 -32.45
C LEU A 861 4.36 -9.00 -32.11
N ALA A 862 4.87 -9.67 -31.07
CA ALA A 862 4.31 -10.93 -30.59
C ALA A 862 2.87 -10.73 -30.05
N ASP A 863 2.63 -9.66 -29.28
CA ASP A 863 1.32 -9.30 -28.75
C ASP A 863 0.32 -8.94 -29.87
N MET A 864 0.81 -8.44 -31.00
CA MET A 864 0.00 -8.23 -32.23
C MET A 864 -0.35 -9.54 -32.96
N GLY A 865 0.19 -10.68 -32.53
CA GLY A 865 -0.11 -12.01 -33.07
C GLY A 865 0.77 -12.47 -34.24
N PHE A 866 1.90 -11.80 -34.49
CA PHE A 866 2.84 -12.24 -35.51
C PHE A 866 3.62 -13.50 -35.08
N ALA A 867 3.94 -14.38 -36.04
CA ALA A 867 4.68 -15.62 -35.78
C ALA A 867 6.14 -15.32 -35.38
N PHE A 868 6.67 -16.08 -34.42
CA PHE A 868 7.99 -15.85 -33.82
C PHE A 868 9.14 -15.81 -34.85
N ASP A 869 9.14 -16.71 -35.83
CA ASP A 869 10.14 -16.79 -36.90
C ASP A 869 10.08 -15.58 -37.85
N VAL A 870 8.88 -15.07 -38.12
CA VAL A 870 8.67 -13.83 -38.90
C VAL A 870 9.17 -12.62 -38.11
N VAL A 871 8.85 -12.54 -36.82
CA VAL A 871 9.30 -11.45 -35.95
C VAL A 871 10.83 -11.41 -35.91
N ASP A 872 11.49 -12.55 -35.67
CA ASP A 872 12.96 -12.61 -35.63
C ASP A 872 13.59 -12.20 -36.97
N ALA A 873 13.03 -12.65 -38.10
CA ALA A 873 13.52 -12.29 -39.44
C ALA A 873 13.37 -10.78 -39.73
N VAL A 874 12.24 -10.19 -39.34
CA VAL A 874 11.96 -8.77 -39.52
C VAL A 874 12.85 -7.92 -38.63
N LEU A 875 13.01 -8.28 -37.35
CA LEU A 875 13.89 -7.55 -36.43
C LEU A 875 15.35 -7.56 -36.91
N ALA A 876 15.83 -8.68 -37.46
CA ALA A 876 17.17 -8.75 -38.05
C ALA A 876 17.36 -7.79 -39.24
N ALA A 877 16.29 -7.44 -39.97
CA ALA A 877 16.35 -6.56 -41.14
C ALA A 877 15.97 -5.09 -40.84
N ARG A 878 15.03 -4.88 -39.90
CA ARG A 878 14.31 -3.61 -39.66
C ARG A 878 14.07 -3.31 -38.17
N GLY A 879 14.69 -4.05 -37.23
CA GLY A 879 14.47 -3.89 -35.78
C GLY A 879 14.80 -2.51 -35.21
N ASP A 880 15.55 -1.71 -35.97
CA ASP A 880 15.87 -0.32 -35.65
C ASP A 880 14.70 0.67 -35.86
N ASN A 881 13.67 0.26 -36.60
CA ASN A 881 12.56 1.13 -36.99
C ASN A 881 11.22 0.44 -36.70
N PRO A 882 10.55 0.81 -35.58
CA PRO A 882 9.31 0.18 -35.17
C PRO A 882 8.21 0.15 -36.24
N VAL A 883 8.06 1.23 -37.01
CA VAL A 883 7.02 1.31 -38.04
C VAL A 883 7.37 0.48 -39.26
N ALA A 884 8.63 0.52 -39.71
CA ALA A 884 9.09 -0.31 -40.82
C ALA A 884 9.17 -1.80 -40.48
N ALA A 885 9.22 -2.17 -39.21
CA ALA A 885 9.11 -3.56 -38.76
C ALA A 885 7.65 -4.05 -38.72
N VAL A 886 6.69 -3.15 -38.43
CA VAL A 886 5.25 -3.50 -38.45
C VAL A 886 4.71 -3.60 -39.89
N ARG A 887 5.20 -2.75 -40.80
CA ARG A 887 4.85 -2.74 -42.23
C ARG A 887 5.51 -3.90 -42.98
#